data_AF-A0A9R1UUH6-F1
#
_entry.id   AF-A0A9R1UUH6-F1
#
_cell.length_a   1.000
_cell.length_b   1.000
_cell.length_c   1.000
_cell.angle_alpha   90.00
_cell.angle_beta   90.00
_cell.angle_gamma   90.00
#
_symmetry.space_group_name_H-M   'P 1'
#
loop_
_entity.id
_entity.type
_entity.pdbx_description
1 polymer ?
#
loop_
_entity_poly.entity_id
_entity_poly.type
_entity_poly.pdbx_seq_one_letter_code
_entity_poly.pdbx_strand_id
1 'polypeptide(L)'
;MSSTMHFSLLFFICCCPCFSLPGLSLPKGPSLPSLPKVVPLPKGSSPSKGPSPPKGPSDPNSLYKSFLECLPTSSPQPDKTFSSVVYSSAANSSAYTKVLMDHVKNFRYNATSTPKPAIIITPNKETHVQAAVICAKKLNIQIRIRSGGHDYEGVSYTSSEKTQFMIIDMFNLRAVDVNVAKETAVVQAGAQLGDLYYRIWEKSKVHGFPAGACPTVGVGGHISGGGYGTMIRKYGLTVDHVIDAKIVDVKGRLLDRKGMGEDLFWAIRGGGGSSFGVILSFTVKLVPVPKVTTVFKVTKKVEEKAVDILFKWQSVMSTIDPDLFIRVLLQPTKEKNKSTAQATFMALFLGDSTRLLGLMGKSFPELGLKKQDCFEVSWIQSTLFWSNFDYNKTKLDILIDRHTDVVKFLKRKSDYVQTAIPTTGLTSIFNKLGELGKIGLVFNPYGGKMNEIPANATPFPHRAGNLFKVQYSLSWINGNPKETEDNMNQSRVMYDFMTNYVAKNPRSAFVNYRDLDIGVNKGDGLTSAKVYGEKYFKNNFDRLVKVKTAVDPENFFRNEQSIPIQPGKKGKHNDVSMIDDYIYNGKDQSIPILPRKHTDVSMTDDYKYNRNKLLPEKHTDVSKTDDYIYNGNEQSIPTFPGKHTDVSKTDDYIYNGNEQSTPTFLGKHTHVSKTGDYIYNGNIQSVPTLPEKHTDVSKTDDYIYNGKKQSIPTLPGKHTDMSKTDDYIYNGNEQSTPTFLGKHTHVSKTGDYIYNGNIQSVPTLPEKHTDVSKTDDYIYNGKKQSIPTLPGKHTDVSKTDDYIYNGNEQSTPTFLGKQTHVSKTGDYIYNGNIQSVPTLPEKHTDVSKTDDYIYNGKKQSIPTLPGKHTDVSKTDDYIYNGNEQSTPTFLGKHTHVSKTGDYIYNGNIQSVPTLPEKHTDVSKTNDYIYNGKKQSIPTLPGKHTDVSMTKDYIYNINEHRK
;
A
#
# COMPACT_ATOMS: atom_id res chain seq x y z
N MET A 1 -60.57 -12.52 -20.72
CA MET A 1 -60.49 -12.67 -19.25
C MET A 1 -59.23 -11.98 -18.77
N SER A 2 -59.40 -11.12 -17.77
CA SER A 2 -58.46 -10.10 -17.29
C SER A 2 -57.21 -10.68 -16.63
N SER A 3 -56.04 -10.11 -16.90
CA SER A 3 -54.91 -10.08 -15.97
C SER A 3 -54.07 -8.84 -16.26
N THR A 4 -54.37 -7.81 -15.49
CA THR A 4 -53.83 -6.47 -15.48
C THR A 4 -52.38 -6.48 -14.95
N MET A 5 -51.39 -6.22 -15.81
CA MET A 5 -50.04 -5.85 -15.36
C MET A 5 -50.04 -4.38 -14.93
N HIS A 6 -50.02 -4.13 -13.62
CA HIS A 6 -49.72 -2.81 -13.06
C HIS A 6 -48.24 -2.48 -13.28
N PHE A 7 -47.97 -1.51 -14.16
CA PHE A 7 -46.68 -0.83 -14.25
C PHE A 7 -46.54 0.15 -13.09
N SER A 8 -45.84 -0.26 -12.03
CA SER A 8 -45.32 0.67 -11.03
C SER A 8 -43.97 1.19 -11.50
N LEU A 9 -43.90 2.48 -11.85
CA LEU A 9 -42.65 3.22 -12.09
C LEU A 9 -41.76 3.16 -10.84
N LEU A 10 -40.71 2.34 -10.86
CA LEU A 10 -39.63 2.33 -9.87
C LEU A 10 -38.33 2.76 -10.58
N PHE A 11 -37.82 3.93 -10.21
CA PHE A 11 -36.54 4.46 -10.68
C PHE A 11 -35.41 3.54 -10.19
N PHE A 12 -34.83 2.74 -11.09
CA PHE A 12 -33.71 1.86 -10.77
C PHE A 12 -32.41 2.67 -10.66
N ILE A 13 -31.85 2.75 -9.44
CA ILE A 13 -30.53 3.33 -9.16
C ILE A 13 -29.48 2.24 -9.36
N CYS A 14 -28.89 2.17 -10.56
CA CYS A 14 -27.58 1.58 -10.75
C CYS A 14 -26.57 2.72 -10.94
N CYS A 15 -25.28 2.47 -10.71
CA CYS A 15 -24.22 3.47 -10.91
C CYS A 15 -24.21 4.10 -12.33
N CYS A 16 -24.94 3.53 -13.30
CA CYS A 16 -25.56 4.20 -14.46
C CYS A 16 -26.92 3.54 -14.74
N PRO A 17 -28.06 4.25 -14.80
CA PRO A 17 -29.27 3.71 -15.40
C PRO A 17 -29.36 4.17 -16.86
N CYS A 18 -28.67 3.51 -17.80
CA CYS A 18 -28.81 3.80 -19.23
C CYS A 18 -30.24 3.47 -19.70
N PHE A 19 -31.02 4.47 -20.12
CA PHE A 19 -32.21 4.27 -20.94
C PHE A 19 -32.32 5.41 -21.97
N SER A 20 -32.40 5.03 -23.25
CA SER A 20 -32.89 5.87 -24.34
C SER A 20 -34.35 5.50 -24.62
N LEU A 21 -35.24 6.48 -24.77
CA LEU A 21 -36.54 6.30 -25.44
C LEU A 21 -36.71 7.42 -26.50
N PRO A 22 -37.13 7.10 -27.74
CA PRO A 22 -37.33 8.08 -28.79
C PRO A 22 -38.76 8.64 -28.79
N GLY A 23 -38.89 9.90 -29.16
CA GLY A 23 -40.11 10.49 -29.70
C GLY A 23 -41.05 11.16 -28.69
N LEU A 24 -41.00 12.50 -28.64
CA LEU A 24 -42.18 13.36 -28.42
C LEU A 24 -41.79 14.80 -28.76
N SER A 25 -42.37 15.30 -29.86
CA SER A 25 -42.34 16.69 -30.30
C SER A 25 -43.06 17.59 -29.29
N LEU A 26 -42.42 18.69 -28.88
CA LEU A 26 -43.04 19.71 -28.03
C LEU A 26 -43.77 20.78 -28.87
N PRO A 27 -45.01 21.17 -28.52
CA PRO A 27 -45.66 22.35 -29.09
C PRO A 27 -45.18 23.65 -28.41
N LYS A 28 -45.18 24.75 -29.18
CA LYS A 28 -44.80 26.11 -28.75
C LYS A 28 -45.90 26.80 -27.94
N GLY A 29 -45.49 27.63 -26.97
CA GLY A 29 -46.21 28.81 -26.46
C GLY A 29 -46.00 29.07 -24.96
N PRO A 30 -46.38 30.25 -24.42
CA PRO A 30 -46.19 31.62 -24.90
C PRO A 30 -45.36 32.49 -23.90
N SER A 31 -45.05 33.72 -24.31
CA SER A 31 -44.27 34.74 -23.60
C SER A 31 -44.88 35.20 -22.26
N LEU A 32 -44.04 35.40 -21.23
CA LEU A 32 -44.37 35.96 -19.92
C LEU A 32 -44.00 37.46 -19.81
N PRO A 33 -44.73 38.27 -19.01
CA PRO A 33 -44.54 39.72 -18.87
C PRO A 33 -43.52 40.10 -17.77
N SER A 34 -43.04 41.33 -17.86
CA SER A 34 -42.03 41.99 -17.02
C SER A 34 -42.44 42.21 -15.56
N LEU A 35 -41.49 42.03 -14.62
CA LEU A 35 -41.61 42.36 -13.19
C LEU A 35 -40.84 43.65 -12.81
N PRO A 36 -41.21 44.32 -11.70
CA PRO A 36 -40.86 45.72 -11.41
C PRO A 36 -39.53 45.93 -10.67
N LYS A 37 -39.01 47.15 -10.78
CA LYS A 37 -37.78 47.67 -10.14
C LYS A 37 -37.89 47.75 -8.61
N VAL A 38 -36.81 47.41 -7.91
CA VAL A 38 -36.64 47.64 -6.46
C VAL A 38 -35.45 48.58 -6.21
N VAL A 39 -35.67 49.52 -5.29
CA VAL A 39 -34.82 50.66 -4.88
C VAL A 39 -33.80 50.25 -3.79
N PRO A 40 -32.60 50.86 -3.70
CA PRO A 40 -31.52 50.43 -2.80
C PRO A 40 -31.27 51.39 -1.61
N LEU A 41 -30.83 50.88 -0.44
CA LEU A 41 -30.17 51.61 0.66
C LEU A 41 -29.38 50.65 1.58
N PRO A 42 -28.42 51.09 2.43
CA PRO A 42 -27.36 52.09 2.24
C PRO A 42 -25.95 51.57 2.66
N LYS A 43 -24.91 52.38 2.38
CA LYS A 43 -23.47 52.11 2.61
C LYS A 43 -23.06 52.18 4.10
N GLY A 44 -22.18 51.28 4.51
CA GLY A 44 -21.43 51.30 5.78
C GLY A 44 -19.93 51.12 5.55
N SER A 45 -19.13 51.68 6.47
CA SER A 45 -17.74 52.15 6.38
C SER A 45 -16.61 51.09 6.40
N SER A 46 -15.45 51.50 5.84
CA SER A 46 -14.18 50.78 5.68
C SER A 46 -13.37 50.54 6.96
N PRO A 47 -12.47 49.53 6.96
CA PRO A 47 -11.16 49.63 7.61
C PRO A 47 -9.97 49.38 6.65
N SER A 48 -8.77 49.64 7.17
CA SER A 48 -7.52 50.08 6.55
C SER A 48 -6.77 49.14 5.59
N LYS A 49 -6.00 49.74 4.68
CA LYS A 49 -5.13 49.11 3.67
C LYS A 49 -3.82 48.59 4.29
N GLY A 50 -3.58 47.29 4.17
CA GLY A 50 -2.23 46.70 4.15
C GLY A 50 -1.69 46.58 2.72
N PRO A 51 -0.38 46.37 2.51
CA PRO A 51 0.23 46.40 1.18
C PRO A 51 -0.28 45.24 0.31
N SER A 52 -0.79 45.61 -0.86
CA SER A 52 -1.34 44.69 -1.86
C SER A 52 -0.24 43.84 -2.53
N PRO A 53 -0.45 42.52 -2.73
CA PRO A 53 0.41 41.70 -3.58
C PRO A 53 0.27 42.14 -5.05
N PRO A 54 1.27 41.86 -5.91
CA PRO A 54 1.25 42.29 -7.31
C PRO A 54 0.02 41.69 -8.01
N LYS A 55 -0.77 42.57 -8.64
CA LYS A 55 -1.91 42.18 -9.48
C LYS A 55 -1.38 41.42 -10.69
N GLY A 56 -1.58 40.10 -10.72
CA GLY A 56 -1.60 39.35 -11.97
C GLY A 56 -2.71 39.89 -12.90
N PRO A 57 -2.61 39.69 -14.22
CA PRO A 57 -3.48 40.35 -15.19
C PRO A 57 -4.96 40.03 -14.90
N SER A 58 -5.73 41.05 -14.56
CA SER A 58 -7.13 40.95 -14.13
C SER A 58 -8.13 40.86 -15.29
N ASP A 59 -7.76 40.21 -16.39
CA ASP A 59 -8.62 39.99 -17.55
C ASP A 59 -8.38 38.57 -18.11
N PRO A 60 -9.40 37.69 -18.17
CA PRO A 60 -9.30 36.37 -18.82
C PRO A 60 -8.76 36.43 -20.26
N ASN A 61 -8.98 37.52 -20.99
CA ASN A 61 -8.38 37.73 -22.32
C ASN A 61 -6.86 37.91 -22.26
N SER A 62 -6.36 38.62 -21.25
CA SER A 62 -4.94 38.85 -21.06
C SER A 62 -4.22 37.56 -20.66
N LEU A 63 -4.85 36.72 -19.82
CA LEU A 63 -4.32 35.39 -19.50
C LEU A 63 -4.29 34.48 -20.72
N TYR A 64 -5.37 34.45 -21.52
CA TYR A 64 -5.43 33.64 -22.74
C TYR A 64 -4.33 34.03 -23.73
N LYS A 65 -4.11 35.33 -23.97
CA LYS A 65 -3.02 35.81 -24.84
C LYS A 65 -1.65 35.42 -24.31
N SER A 66 -1.37 35.67 -23.03
CA SER A 66 -0.09 35.32 -22.39
C SER A 66 0.18 33.81 -22.46
N PHE A 67 -0.87 33.00 -22.30
CA PHE A 67 -0.77 31.55 -22.43
C PHE A 67 -0.42 31.13 -23.85
N LEU A 68 -1.10 31.69 -24.86
CA LEU A 68 -0.79 31.41 -26.28
C LEU A 68 0.63 31.85 -26.67
N GLU A 69 1.11 32.98 -26.17
CA GLU A 69 2.48 33.46 -26.40
C GLU A 69 3.53 32.53 -25.77
N CYS A 70 3.19 31.85 -24.67
CA CYS A 70 4.07 30.90 -24.01
C CYS A 70 4.21 29.57 -24.77
N LEU A 71 3.18 29.11 -25.51
CA LEU A 71 3.17 27.76 -26.10
C LEU A 71 4.31 27.48 -27.09
N PRO A 72 4.61 28.36 -28.07
CA PRO A 72 5.64 28.08 -29.10
C PRO A 72 7.04 27.95 -28.53
N THR A 73 7.35 28.64 -27.42
CA THR A 73 8.67 28.62 -26.77
C THR A 73 8.84 27.52 -25.75
N SER A 74 7.75 26.83 -25.37
CA SER A 74 7.74 25.90 -24.23
C SER A 74 7.50 24.44 -24.62
N SER A 75 7.34 24.16 -25.92
CA SER A 75 7.25 22.79 -26.42
C SER A 75 8.62 22.30 -26.89
N PRO A 76 9.04 21.07 -26.54
CA PRO A 76 10.23 20.45 -27.11
C PRO A 76 10.15 20.30 -28.65
N GLN A 77 8.92 20.32 -29.19
CA GLN A 77 8.62 20.22 -30.62
C GLN A 77 7.53 21.25 -30.95
N PRO A 78 7.89 22.46 -31.42
CA PRO A 78 6.94 23.52 -31.71
C PRO A 78 5.83 23.08 -32.69
N ASP A 79 4.58 23.24 -32.27
CA ASP A 79 3.40 22.89 -33.07
C ASP A 79 2.56 24.14 -33.38
N LYS A 80 2.55 24.55 -34.65
CA LYS A 80 1.79 25.71 -35.14
C LYS A 80 0.27 25.53 -34.98
N THR A 81 -0.21 24.31 -34.82
CA THR A 81 -1.63 23.99 -34.65
C THR A 81 -2.08 23.96 -33.19
N PHE A 82 -1.16 24.07 -32.22
CA PHE A 82 -1.51 23.92 -30.81
C PHE A 82 -2.56 24.94 -30.32
N SER A 83 -2.52 26.18 -30.82
CA SER A 83 -3.53 27.20 -30.49
C SER A 83 -4.97 26.80 -30.86
N SER A 84 -5.15 25.91 -31.85
CA SER A 84 -6.49 25.44 -32.28
C SER A 84 -7.20 24.55 -31.25
N VAL A 85 -6.47 23.99 -30.29
CA VAL A 85 -7.00 23.16 -29.20
C VAL A 85 -7.04 23.90 -27.87
N VAL A 86 -6.94 25.24 -27.88
CA VAL A 86 -7.00 26.10 -26.69
C VAL A 86 -8.24 27.01 -26.76
N TYR A 87 -9.09 26.93 -25.74
CA TYR A 87 -10.37 27.61 -25.67
C TYR A 87 -10.43 28.57 -24.50
N SER A 88 -11.09 29.72 -24.69
CA SER A 88 -11.46 30.64 -23.62
C SER A 88 -12.83 31.24 -23.90
N SER A 89 -13.56 31.57 -22.84
CA SER A 89 -14.90 32.16 -22.95
C SER A 89 -14.90 33.48 -23.73
N ALA A 90 -13.76 34.19 -23.72
CA ALA A 90 -13.62 35.50 -24.31
C ALA A 90 -13.10 35.48 -25.76
N ALA A 91 -12.34 34.46 -26.16
CA ALA A 91 -11.88 34.29 -27.55
C ALA A 91 -12.83 33.45 -28.41
N ASN A 92 -13.45 32.40 -27.85
CA ASN A 92 -14.29 31.46 -28.61
C ASN A 92 -15.44 30.89 -27.76
N SER A 93 -16.29 31.79 -27.24
CA SER A 93 -17.37 31.50 -26.27
C SER A 93 -18.23 30.26 -26.58
N SER A 94 -18.67 30.08 -27.84
CA SER A 94 -19.50 28.93 -28.22
C SER A 94 -18.74 27.60 -28.13
N ALA A 95 -17.52 27.54 -28.70
CA ALA A 95 -16.68 26.36 -28.64
C ALA A 95 -16.24 26.04 -27.20
N TYR A 96 -15.84 27.07 -26.44
CA TYR A 96 -15.52 26.95 -25.02
C TYR A 96 -16.68 26.34 -24.22
N THR A 97 -17.90 26.86 -24.40
CA THR A 97 -19.09 26.38 -23.68
C THR A 97 -19.38 24.93 -24.04
N LYS A 98 -19.31 24.58 -25.33
CA LYS A 98 -19.53 23.21 -25.80
C LYS A 98 -18.51 22.24 -25.19
N VAL A 99 -17.21 22.52 -25.32
CA VAL A 99 -16.12 21.67 -24.80
C VAL A 99 -16.21 21.51 -23.28
N LEU A 100 -16.57 22.57 -22.56
CA LEU A 100 -16.76 22.48 -21.12
C LEU A 100 -17.90 21.50 -20.79
N MET A 101 -19.08 21.72 -21.39
CA MET A 101 -20.33 21.02 -21.06
C MET A 101 -20.35 19.55 -21.49
N ASP A 102 -19.75 19.20 -22.63
CA ASP A 102 -19.76 17.84 -23.19
C ASP A 102 -19.24 16.77 -22.19
N HIS A 103 -18.37 17.18 -21.26
CA HIS A 103 -17.72 16.28 -20.31
C HIS A 103 -17.97 16.65 -18.82
N VAL A 104 -19.02 17.42 -18.52
CA VAL A 104 -19.52 17.57 -17.15
C VAL A 104 -20.48 16.42 -16.84
N LYS A 105 -20.12 15.53 -15.92
CA LYS A 105 -20.97 14.37 -15.57
C LYS A 105 -21.80 14.54 -14.29
N ASN A 106 -21.45 15.52 -13.45
CA ASN A 106 -22.25 15.89 -12.29
C ASN A 106 -22.69 17.36 -12.36
N PHE A 107 -23.96 17.59 -12.70
CA PHE A 107 -24.54 18.90 -12.96
C PHE A 107 -24.72 19.75 -11.69
N ARG A 108 -24.51 19.19 -10.49
CA ARG A 108 -24.31 19.99 -9.26
C ARG A 108 -23.23 21.05 -9.45
N TYR A 109 -22.24 20.73 -10.28
CA TYR A 109 -21.09 21.56 -10.59
C TYR A 109 -21.25 22.32 -11.92
N ASN A 110 -22.50 22.52 -12.36
CA ASN A 110 -22.84 23.27 -13.55
C ASN A 110 -23.70 24.51 -13.27
N ALA A 111 -23.75 24.97 -12.02
CA ALA A 111 -24.49 26.17 -11.67
C ALA A 111 -23.80 27.43 -12.23
N THR A 112 -24.57 28.51 -12.41
CA THR A 112 -24.02 29.83 -12.77
C THR A 112 -23.00 30.33 -11.75
N SER A 113 -23.19 29.99 -10.47
CA SER A 113 -22.26 30.31 -9.38
C SER A 113 -21.01 29.43 -9.34
N THR A 114 -20.98 28.30 -10.05
CA THR A 114 -19.81 27.43 -10.06
C THR A 114 -18.66 28.10 -10.82
N PRO A 115 -17.45 28.21 -10.23
CA PRO A 115 -16.28 28.77 -10.91
C PRO A 115 -16.00 28.06 -12.24
N LYS A 116 -15.69 28.85 -13.27
CA LYS A 116 -15.43 28.38 -14.63
C LYS A 116 -13.95 28.55 -14.98
N PRO A 117 -13.33 27.64 -15.75
CA PRO A 117 -11.92 27.73 -16.09
C PRO A 117 -11.66 28.94 -16.99
N ALA A 118 -10.53 29.63 -16.79
CA ALA A 118 -10.11 30.69 -17.70
C ALA A 118 -9.74 30.13 -19.08
N ILE A 119 -9.15 28.93 -19.11
CA ILE A 119 -8.66 28.26 -20.33
C ILE A 119 -9.04 26.77 -20.28
N ILE A 120 -9.43 26.21 -21.41
CA ILE A 120 -9.53 24.75 -21.61
C ILE A 120 -8.58 24.35 -22.73
N ILE A 121 -7.83 23.27 -22.52
CA ILE A 121 -6.93 22.70 -23.54
C ILE A 121 -7.34 21.26 -23.80
N THR A 122 -7.39 20.89 -25.08
CA THR A 122 -7.82 19.55 -25.50
C THR A 122 -6.68 18.83 -26.23
N PRO A 123 -5.56 18.53 -25.53
CA PRO A 123 -4.33 18.03 -26.15
C PRO A 123 -4.60 16.76 -26.98
N ASN A 124 -4.05 16.71 -28.19
CA ASN A 124 -4.08 15.54 -29.07
C ASN A 124 -2.67 14.93 -29.30
N LYS A 125 -1.66 15.49 -28.63
CA LYS A 125 -0.25 15.04 -28.63
C LYS A 125 0.33 15.13 -27.22
N GLU A 126 1.30 14.28 -26.90
CA GLU A 126 1.99 14.28 -25.60
C GLU A 126 2.70 15.65 -25.35
N THR A 127 3.28 16.24 -26.39
CA THR A 127 3.99 17.54 -26.33
C THR A 127 3.09 18.72 -25.98
N HIS A 128 1.79 18.65 -26.29
CA HIS A 128 0.82 19.68 -25.88
C HIS A 128 0.65 19.69 -24.36
N VAL A 129 0.69 18.52 -23.72
CA VAL A 129 0.58 18.41 -22.26
C VAL A 129 1.82 18.96 -21.58
N GLN A 130 3.02 18.63 -22.07
CA GLN A 130 4.28 19.16 -21.56
C GLN A 130 4.29 20.69 -21.59
N ALA A 131 3.99 21.27 -22.76
CA ALA A 131 3.96 22.71 -22.93
C ALA A 131 2.85 23.38 -22.08
N ALA A 132 1.69 22.74 -21.94
CA ALA A 132 0.63 23.24 -21.07
C ALA A 132 1.06 23.30 -19.60
N VAL A 133 1.74 22.26 -19.08
CA VAL A 133 2.25 22.24 -17.71
C VAL A 133 3.30 23.33 -17.50
N ILE A 134 4.27 23.46 -18.42
CA ILE A 134 5.34 24.47 -18.35
C ILE A 134 4.74 25.88 -18.34
N CYS A 135 3.81 26.16 -19.26
CA CYS A 135 3.19 27.48 -19.36
C CYS A 135 2.27 27.80 -18.18
N ALA A 136 1.50 26.83 -17.70
CA ALA A 136 0.67 27.01 -16.52
C ALA A 136 1.51 27.32 -15.28
N LYS A 137 2.66 26.65 -15.11
CA LYS A 137 3.60 26.93 -14.02
C LYS A 137 4.20 28.34 -14.15
N LYS A 138 4.69 28.71 -15.34
CA LYS A 138 5.28 30.04 -15.61
C LYS A 138 4.28 31.18 -15.37
N LEU A 139 3.01 30.96 -15.70
CA LEU A 139 1.93 31.96 -15.57
C LEU A 139 1.14 31.84 -14.27
N ASN A 140 1.55 30.96 -13.35
CA ASN A 140 0.89 30.70 -12.07
C ASN A 140 -0.61 30.39 -12.21
N ILE A 141 -0.97 29.53 -13.18
CA ILE A 141 -2.33 29.07 -13.44
C ILE A 141 -2.51 27.70 -12.78
N GLN A 142 -3.55 27.54 -11.96
CA GLN A 142 -3.87 26.22 -11.40
C GLN A 142 -4.36 25.27 -12.50
N ILE A 143 -3.88 24.03 -12.52
CA ILE A 143 -4.34 23.00 -13.45
C ILE A 143 -5.38 22.10 -12.78
N ARG A 144 -6.49 21.86 -13.48
CA ARG A 144 -7.38 20.71 -13.27
C ARG A 144 -7.28 19.76 -14.46
N ILE A 145 -7.25 18.46 -14.18
CA ILE A 145 -7.05 17.43 -15.20
C ILE A 145 -8.35 16.67 -15.37
N ARG A 146 -8.91 16.64 -16.58
CA ARG A 146 -10.15 15.94 -16.90
C ARG A 146 -9.87 14.82 -17.88
N SER A 147 -10.38 13.62 -17.56
CA SER A 147 -10.44 12.48 -18.46
C SER A 147 -11.91 12.26 -18.85
N GLY A 148 -12.62 11.31 -18.23
CA GLY A 148 -14.04 11.05 -18.51
C GLY A 148 -15.03 11.96 -17.77
N GLY A 149 -14.57 12.88 -16.92
CA GLY A 149 -15.43 13.85 -16.22
C GLY A 149 -16.24 13.29 -15.04
N HIS A 150 -15.97 12.06 -14.60
CA HIS A 150 -16.73 11.34 -13.55
C HIS A 150 -16.35 11.69 -12.09
N ASP A 151 -15.56 12.75 -11.85
CA ASP A 151 -15.24 13.15 -10.47
C ASP A 151 -16.53 13.55 -9.72
N TYR A 152 -16.83 12.84 -8.63
CA TYR A 152 -18.09 12.99 -7.91
C TYR A 152 -18.28 14.37 -7.30
N GLU A 153 -17.19 15.10 -7.06
CA GLU A 153 -17.20 16.46 -6.51
C GLU A 153 -16.75 17.50 -7.54
N GLY A 154 -16.75 17.15 -8.84
CA GLY A 154 -16.44 18.08 -9.93
C GLY A 154 -15.01 18.62 -9.91
N VAL A 155 -14.10 18.03 -9.13
CA VAL A 155 -12.74 18.55 -8.87
C VAL A 155 -11.89 18.57 -10.13
N SER A 156 -12.22 17.76 -11.14
CA SER A 156 -11.54 17.74 -12.44
C SER A 156 -11.90 18.91 -13.36
N TYR A 157 -12.96 19.68 -13.06
CA TYR A 157 -13.44 20.78 -13.90
C TYR A 157 -13.95 22.00 -13.13
N THR A 158 -13.76 22.02 -11.81
CA THR A 158 -14.05 23.16 -10.94
C THR A 158 -12.91 23.35 -9.94
N SER A 159 -12.82 24.55 -9.38
CA SER A 159 -11.90 24.87 -8.29
C SER A 159 -12.62 25.74 -7.27
N SER A 160 -12.35 25.49 -5.99
CA SER A 160 -12.77 26.34 -4.88
C SER A 160 -11.73 27.41 -4.51
N GLU A 161 -10.53 27.34 -5.08
CA GLU A 161 -9.51 28.38 -4.91
C GLU A 161 -9.95 29.67 -5.61
N LYS A 162 -9.56 30.82 -5.04
CA LYS A 162 -9.82 32.14 -5.65
C LYS A 162 -8.92 32.44 -6.85
N THR A 163 -7.97 31.56 -7.15
CA THR A 163 -7.01 31.68 -8.26
C THR A 163 -7.67 31.33 -9.58
N GLN A 164 -7.14 31.86 -10.68
CA GLN A 164 -7.55 31.41 -12.01
C GLN A 164 -7.06 29.98 -12.24
N PHE A 165 -7.90 29.15 -12.85
CA PHE A 165 -7.56 27.78 -13.18
C PHE A 165 -7.86 27.47 -14.65
N MET A 166 -7.20 26.45 -15.15
CA MET A 166 -7.41 25.89 -16.48
C MET A 166 -7.73 24.39 -16.40
N ILE A 167 -8.38 23.87 -17.43
CA ILE A 167 -8.59 22.43 -17.60
C ILE A 167 -7.67 21.91 -18.69
N ILE A 168 -6.91 20.86 -18.38
CA ILE A 168 -6.31 19.97 -19.39
C ILE A 168 -7.28 18.81 -19.58
N ASP A 169 -8.03 18.82 -20.69
CA ASP A 169 -9.03 17.83 -21.02
C ASP A 169 -8.46 16.77 -21.97
N MET A 170 -8.14 15.61 -21.41
CA MET A 170 -7.40 14.54 -22.04
C MET A 170 -8.21 13.77 -23.09
N PHE A 171 -9.47 14.10 -23.34
CA PHE A 171 -10.40 13.27 -24.14
C PHE A 171 -9.90 12.90 -25.56
N ASN A 172 -9.03 13.72 -26.16
CA ASN A 172 -8.44 13.46 -27.47
C ASN A 172 -7.30 12.42 -27.43
N LEU A 173 -6.63 12.26 -26.29
CA LEU A 173 -5.62 11.23 -26.04
C LEU A 173 -6.30 9.95 -25.55
N ARG A 174 -6.89 9.19 -26.48
CA ARG A 174 -7.76 8.04 -26.20
C ARG A 174 -7.40 6.75 -26.95
N ALA A 175 -6.20 6.66 -27.52
CA ALA A 175 -5.77 5.44 -28.20
C ALA A 175 -5.71 4.25 -27.23
N VAL A 176 -6.07 3.07 -27.72
CA VAL A 176 -5.95 1.79 -27.02
C VAL A 176 -5.28 0.81 -27.98
N ASP A 177 -4.05 0.42 -27.68
CA ASP A 177 -3.31 -0.58 -28.43
C ASP A 177 -3.23 -1.88 -27.63
N VAL A 178 -3.69 -2.98 -28.23
CA VAL A 178 -3.85 -4.27 -27.55
C VAL A 178 -2.92 -5.29 -28.18
N ASN A 179 -2.02 -5.84 -27.38
CA ASN A 179 -1.13 -6.92 -27.75
C ASN A 179 -1.54 -8.21 -27.02
N VAL A 180 -2.27 -9.07 -27.73
CA VAL A 180 -2.76 -10.35 -27.18
C VAL A 180 -1.61 -11.31 -26.88
N ALA A 181 -0.56 -11.35 -27.71
CA ALA A 181 0.58 -12.25 -27.51
C ALA A 181 1.37 -11.94 -26.23
N LYS A 182 1.42 -10.67 -25.84
CA LYS A 182 2.04 -10.22 -24.58
C LYS A 182 1.05 -10.11 -23.42
N GLU A 183 -0.24 -10.33 -23.67
CA GLU A 183 -1.33 -10.08 -22.72
C GLU A 183 -1.30 -8.66 -22.13
N THR A 184 -1.03 -7.66 -22.96
CA THR A 184 -0.92 -6.25 -22.51
C THR A 184 -1.77 -5.31 -23.36
N ALA A 185 -2.18 -4.19 -22.79
CA ALA A 185 -2.72 -3.06 -23.53
C ALA A 185 -2.09 -1.74 -23.08
N VAL A 186 -1.74 -0.88 -24.04
CA VAL A 186 -1.37 0.52 -23.78
C VAL A 186 -2.62 1.37 -24.00
N VAL A 187 -3.10 2.03 -22.95
CA VAL A 187 -4.33 2.82 -22.95
C VAL A 187 -4.04 4.25 -22.55
N GLN A 188 -4.35 5.19 -23.43
CA GLN A 188 -4.20 6.62 -23.12
C GLN A 188 -5.26 7.09 -22.12
N ALA A 189 -4.91 8.07 -21.30
CA ALA A 189 -5.67 8.49 -20.13
C ALA A 189 -7.06 9.08 -20.46
N GLY A 190 -7.28 9.56 -21.69
CA GLY A 190 -8.56 10.06 -22.19
C GLY A 190 -9.49 8.99 -22.78
N ALA A 191 -9.04 7.74 -22.86
CA ALA A 191 -9.92 6.61 -23.16
C ALA A 191 -10.93 6.41 -22.02
N GLN A 192 -12.12 5.92 -22.36
CA GLN A 192 -13.10 5.47 -21.38
C GLN A 192 -13.02 3.95 -21.21
N LEU A 193 -13.58 3.42 -20.12
CA LEU A 193 -13.55 1.97 -19.85
C LEU A 193 -14.20 1.15 -20.97
N GLY A 194 -15.27 1.68 -21.58
CA GLY A 194 -15.92 1.07 -22.72
C GLY A 194 -15.02 0.99 -23.96
N ASP A 195 -14.19 2.02 -24.22
CA ASP A 195 -13.16 1.97 -25.28
C ASP A 195 -12.18 0.80 -25.00
N LEU A 196 -11.69 0.68 -23.76
CA LEU A 196 -10.76 -0.37 -23.38
C LEU A 196 -11.38 -1.77 -23.53
N TYR A 197 -12.58 -1.98 -23.00
CA TYR A 197 -13.26 -3.27 -23.07
C TYR A 197 -13.57 -3.69 -24.50
N TYR A 198 -14.07 -2.76 -25.31
CA TYR A 198 -14.39 -3.02 -26.72
C TYR A 198 -13.15 -3.41 -27.51
N ARG A 199 -12.03 -2.70 -27.33
CA ARG A 199 -10.77 -2.96 -28.05
C ARG A 199 -10.08 -4.25 -27.62
N ILE A 200 -10.18 -4.62 -26.35
CA ILE A 200 -9.74 -5.96 -25.90
C ILE A 200 -10.58 -7.04 -26.56
N TRP A 201 -11.90 -6.91 -26.52
CA TRP A 201 -12.83 -7.88 -27.11
C TRP A 201 -12.65 -8.02 -28.63
N GLU A 202 -12.37 -6.93 -29.33
CA GLU A 202 -12.10 -6.91 -30.77
C GLU A 202 -10.91 -7.82 -31.12
N LYS A 203 -9.88 -7.85 -30.26
CA LYS A 203 -8.67 -8.66 -30.47
C LYS A 203 -8.75 -10.07 -29.86
N SER A 204 -9.49 -10.26 -28.76
CA SER A 204 -9.59 -11.55 -28.07
C SER A 204 -10.91 -11.71 -27.32
N LYS A 205 -11.54 -12.89 -27.47
CA LYS A 205 -12.79 -13.25 -26.76
C LYS A 205 -12.56 -13.88 -25.38
N VAL A 206 -11.30 -14.11 -25.01
CA VAL A 206 -10.89 -14.79 -23.77
C VAL A 206 -9.97 -13.93 -22.91
N HIS A 207 -9.90 -12.62 -23.21
CA HIS A 207 -9.18 -11.64 -22.40
C HIS A 207 -10.14 -10.55 -21.93
N GLY A 208 -9.89 -10.01 -20.74
CA GLY A 208 -10.59 -8.88 -20.18
C GLY A 208 -9.66 -8.01 -19.33
N PHE A 209 -10.23 -7.00 -18.65
CA PHE A 209 -9.51 -6.15 -17.71
C PHE A 209 -10.37 -5.85 -16.48
N PRO A 210 -9.87 -6.02 -15.24
CA PRO A 210 -10.66 -5.87 -14.01
C PRO A 210 -10.84 -4.40 -13.61
N ALA A 211 -11.73 -3.69 -14.33
CA ALA A 211 -12.08 -2.29 -14.07
C ALA A 211 -13.59 -2.10 -13.78
N GLY A 212 -14.03 -0.85 -13.67
CA GLY A 212 -15.39 -0.46 -13.30
C GLY A 212 -16.50 -0.84 -14.27
N ALA A 213 -17.72 -0.90 -13.75
CA ALA A 213 -18.89 -1.32 -14.53
C ALA A 213 -19.40 -0.25 -15.51
N CYS A 214 -19.11 1.03 -15.26
CA CYS A 214 -19.63 2.17 -16.02
C CYS A 214 -18.75 2.45 -17.26
N PRO A 215 -19.24 2.29 -18.50
CA PRO A 215 -18.41 2.39 -19.70
C PRO A 215 -17.79 3.78 -19.92
N THR A 216 -18.51 4.84 -19.56
CA THR A 216 -18.13 6.25 -19.79
C THR A 216 -17.10 6.80 -18.80
N VAL A 217 -16.73 6.02 -17.78
CA VAL A 217 -15.70 6.42 -16.81
C VAL A 217 -14.35 6.49 -17.52
N GLY A 218 -13.63 7.58 -17.33
CA GLY A 218 -12.32 7.80 -17.95
C GLY A 218 -11.20 7.04 -17.25
N VAL A 219 -10.33 6.40 -18.04
CA VAL A 219 -9.24 5.54 -17.59
C VAL A 219 -8.26 6.29 -16.67
N GLY A 220 -7.90 7.53 -17.01
CA GLY A 220 -6.92 8.33 -16.27
C GLY A 220 -7.28 8.50 -14.78
N GLY A 221 -8.51 8.93 -14.49
CA GLY A 221 -9.00 9.06 -13.11
C GLY A 221 -9.30 7.70 -12.47
N HIS A 222 -9.87 6.77 -13.23
CA HIS A 222 -10.30 5.47 -12.70
C HIS A 222 -9.14 4.63 -12.19
N ILE A 223 -8.11 4.44 -13.02
CA ILE A 223 -6.94 3.63 -12.66
C ILE A 223 -6.15 4.34 -11.57
N SER A 224 -5.91 5.64 -11.69
CA SER A 224 -5.03 6.33 -10.73
C SER A 224 -5.58 6.43 -9.31
N GLY A 225 -6.88 6.23 -9.10
CA GLY A 225 -7.50 6.09 -7.78
C GLY A 225 -7.86 4.66 -7.36
N GLY A 226 -7.33 3.64 -8.04
CA GLY A 226 -7.49 2.23 -7.69
C GLY A 226 -8.33 1.44 -8.68
N GLY A 227 -9.55 1.90 -8.97
CA GLY A 227 -10.47 1.30 -9.94
C GLY A 227 -10.91 -0.13 -9.60
N TYR A 228 -12.21 -0.34 -9.36
CA TYR A 228 -12.75 -1.68 -9.07
C TYR A 228 -13.98 -1.99 -9.91
N GLY A 229 -14.25 -3.27 -10.11
CA GLY A 229 -15.52 -3.75 -10.65
C GLY A 229 -15.81 -5.20 -10.33
N THR A 230 -16.45 -5.89 -11.27
CA THR A 230 -17.13 -7.18 -11.06
C THR A 230 -16.17 -8.37 -11.00
N MET A 231 -14.89 -8.17 -11.33
CA MET A 231 -13.85 -9.19 -11.25
C MET A 231 -12.89 -8.96 -10.07
N ILE A 232 -13.19 -8.03 -9.16
CA ILE A 232 -12.29 -7.64 -8.06
C ILE A 232 -11.89 -8.83 -7.17
N ARG A 233 -12.81 -9.76 -6.91
CA ARG A 233 -12.53 -10.92 -6.05
C ARG A 233 -11.59 -11.94 -6.69
N LYS A 234 -11.54 -12.03 -8.02
CA LYS A 234 -10.65 -12.94 -8.74
C LYS A 234 -9.30 -12.31 -9.05
N TYR A 235 -9.31 -11.06 -9.49
CA TYR A 235 -8.12 -10.41 -10.07
C TYR A 235 -7.61 -9.20 -9.30
N GLY A 236 -8.37 -8.67 -8.34
CA GLY A 236 -8.00 -7.43 -7.64
C GLY A 236 -8.45 -6.17 -8.38
N LEU A 237 -7.79 -5.05 -8.11
CA LEU A 237 -8.07 -3.73 -8.66
C LEU A 237 -7.36 -3.49 -9.99
N THR A 238 -7.72 -2.41 -10.69
CA THR A 238 -7.00 -2.02 -11.92
C THR A 238 -5.51 -1.78 -11.68
N VAL A 239 -5.17 -1.18 -10.53
CA VAL A 239 -3.79 -0.82 -10.15
C VAL A 239 -2.88 -2.02 -9.91
N ASP A 240 -3.48 -3.17 -9.61
CA ASP A 240 -2.75 -4.44 -9.41
C ASP A 240 -2.29 -5.04 -10.76
N HIS A 241 -2.77 -4.48 -11.88
CA HIS A 241 -2.45 -4.90 -13.25
C HIS A 241 -1.75 -3.81 -14.06
N VAL A 242 -1.39 -2.67 -13.47
CA VAL A 242 -0.60 -1.64 -14.16
C VAL A 242 0.88 -2.03 -14.06
N ILE A 243 1.53 -2.18 -15.22
CA ILE A 243 2.95 -2.58 -15.31
C ILE A 243 3.88 -1.44 -15.74
N ASP A 244 3.32 -0.40 -16.38
CA ASP A 244 4.02 0.83 -16.76
C ASP A 244 3.00 1.99 -16.92
N ALA A 245 3.47 3.22 -16.96
CA ALA A 245 2.67 4.42 -17.24
C ALA A 245 3.55 5.52 -17.84
N LYS A 246 2.94 6.42 -18.63
CA LYS A 246 3.57 7.68 -19.03
C LYS A 246 2.94 8.84 -18.28
N ILE A 247 3.76 9.74 -17.75
CA ILE A 247 3.34 10.92 -16.99
C ILE A 247 4.14 12.16 -17.40
N VAL A 248 3.50 13.33 -17.35
CA VAL A 248 4.18 14.64 -17.38
C VAL A 248 4.27 15.18 -15.96
N ASP A 249 5.50 15.40 -15.49
CA ASP A 249 5.79 15.92 -14.15
C ASP A 249 5.71 17.46 -14.07
N VAL A 250 6.00 18.03 -12.89
CA VAL A 250 5.90 19.49 -12.65
C VAL A 250 6.91 20.31 -13.46
N LYS A 251 7.97 19.66 -13.97
CA LYS A 251 9.00 20.26 -14.82
C LYS A 251 8.65 20.12 -16.30
N GLY A 252 7.51 19.51 -16.64
CA GLY A 252 7.10 19.25 -18.03
C GLY A 252 7.86 18.08 -18.67
N ARG A 253 8.56 17.26 -17.90
CA ARG A 253 9.29 16.08 -18.42
C ARG A 253 8.31 14.94 -18.66
N LEU A 254 8.46 14.24 -19.78
CA LEU A 254 7.75 13.01 -20.07
C LEU A 254 8.53 11.84 -19.46
N LEU A 255 7.90 11.13 -18.53
CA LEU A 255 8.51 10.01 -17.81
C LEU A 255 7.68 8.75 -18.03
N ASP A 256 8.36 7.65 -18.37
CA ASP A 256 7.83 6.29 -18.22
C ASP A 256 8.11 5.76 -16.80
N ARG A 257 7.78 4.51 -16.48
CA ARG A 257 8.06 3.91 -15.15
C ARG A 257 9.53 4.06 -14.76
N LYS A 258 10.45 3.80 -15.69
CA LYS A 258 11.89 3.89 -15.43
C LYS A 258 12.29 5.33 -15.11
N GLY A 259 11.81 6.30 -15.90
CA GLY A 259 12.12 7.72 -15.73
C GLY A 259 11.48 8.34 -14.48
N MET A 260 10.32 7.83 -14.04
CA MET A 260 9.62 8.36 -12.85
C MET A 260 10.08 7.70 -11.54
N GLY A 261 10.71 6.53 -11.61
CA GLY A 261 11.10 5.74 -10.43
C GLY A 261 9.93 5.02 -9.77
N GLU A 262 10.24 4.07 -8.90
CA GLU A 262 9.22 3.17 -8.32
C GLU A 262 8.28 3.87 -7.35
N ASP A 263 8.72 4.94 -6.66
CA ASP A 263 7.90 5.67 -5.71
C ASP A 263 6.78 6.47 -6.38
N LEU A 264 7.09 7.21 -7.44
CA LEU A 264 6.08 7.90 -8.23
C LEU A 264 5.18 6.89 -8.95
N PHE A 265 5.76 5.81 -9.49
CA PHE A 265 4.98 4.73 -10.10
C PHE A 265 4.02 4.06 -9.11
N TRP A 266 4.44 3.86 -7.85
CA TRP A 266 3.57 3.40 -6.78
C TRP A 266 2.47 4.42 -6.48
N ALA A 267 2.82 5.71 -6.33
CA ALA A 267 1.87 6.77 -5.95
C ALA A 267 0.74 6.97 -6.97
N ILE A 268 1.03 6.90 -8.28
CA ILE A 268 0.01 7.04 -9.33
C ILE A 268 -0.91 5.82 -9.46
N ARG A 269 -0.57 4.69 -8.83
CA ARG A 269 -1.36 3.45 -8.82
C ARG A 269 -2.30 3.36 -7.62
N GLY A 270 -3.00 4.46 -7.32
CA GLY A 270 -4.05 4.49 -6.29
C GLY A 270 -4.14 5.78 -5.49
N GLY A 271 -3.11 6.62 -5.51
CA GLY A 271 -3.05 7.88 -4.73
C GLY A 271 -3.84 9.05 -5.32
N GLY A 272 -4.48 8.86 -6.47
CA GLY A 272 -5.15 9.91 -7.24
C GLY A 272 -4.16 10.70 -8.09
N GLY A 273 -4.11 10.41 -9.40
CA GLY A 273 -3.06 10.92 -10.30
C GLY A 273 -2.93 12.44 -10.35
N SER A 274 -4.03 13.17 -10.14
CA SER A 274 -4.07 14.63 -10.12
C SER A 274 -3.21 15.29 -9.02
N SER A 275 -2.70 14.51 -8.07
CA SER A 275 -1.76 14.99 -7.05
C SER A 275 -0.30 15.00 -7.51
N PHE A 276 0.05 14.28 -8.58
CA PHE A 276 1.46 13.98 -8.88
C PHE A 276 1.90 14.44 -10.29
N GLY A 277 0.95 14.60 -11.22
CA GLY A 277 1.25 15.04 -12.57
C GLY A 277 0.11 14.76 -13.54
N VAL A 278 0.38 14.93 -14.84
CA VAL A 278 -0.59 14.62 -15.90
C VAL A 278 -0.26 13.26 -16.52
N ILE A 279 -0.99 12.22 -16.11
CA ILE A 279 -0.85 10.88 -16.68
C ILE A 279 -1.34 10.89 -18.13
N LEU A 280 -0.50 10.42 -19.05
CA LEU A 280 -0.80 10.34 -20.48
C LEU A 280 -1.33 8.96 -20.88
N SER A 281 -0.78 7.89 -20.32
CA SER A 281 -1.20 6.52 -20.62
C SER A 281 -0.81 5.54 -19.51
N PHE A 282 -1.50 4.41 -19.46
CA PHE A 282 -1.12 3.24 -18.67
C PHE A 282 -0.80 2.07 -19.61
N THR A 283 0.19 1.27 -19.26
CA THR A 283 0.36 -0.07 -19.81
C THR A 283 -0.18 -1.05 -18.78
N VAL A 284 -1.20 -1.81 -19.17
CA VAL A 284 -1.92 -2.73 -18.30
C VAL A 284 -1.74 -4.17 -18.76
N LYS A 285 -1.68 -5.10 -17.80
CA LYS A 285 -1.76 -6.53 -18.04
C LYS A 285 -3.22 -6.95 -18.16
N LEU A 286 -3.53 -7.71 -19.20
CA LEU A 286 -4.84 -8.30 -19.42
C LEU A 286 -4.98 -9.58 -18.60
N VAL A 287 -6.23 -9.94 -18.29
CA VAL A 287 -6.54 -11.15 -17.52
C VAL A 287 -7.33 -12.13 -18.36
N PRO A 288 -7.16 -13.45 -18.15
CA PRO A 288 -7.96 -14.44 -18.85
C PRO A 288 -9.42 -14.36 -18.40
N VAL A 289 -10.36 -14.53 -19.32
CA VAL A 289 -11.79 -14.70 -19.01
C VAL A 289 -12.32 -15.91 -19.78
N PRO A 290 -13.22 -16.70 -19.20
CA PRO A 290 -13.78 -17.85 -19.90
C PRO A 290 -14.64 -17.37 -21.08
N LYS A 291 -14.79 -18.24 -22.09
CA LYS A 291 -15.67 -17.98 -23.24
C LYS A 291 -17.12 -17.78 -22.81
N VAL A 292 -17.53 -18.47 -21.76
CA VAL A 292 -18.86 -18.40 -21.16
C VAL A 292 -18.72 -17.88 -19.72
N THR A 293 -19.45 -16.83 -19.43
CA THR A 293 -19.69 -16.30 -18.09
C THR A 293 -21.18 -16.37 -17.79
N THR A 294 -21.58 -16.29 -16.53
CA THR A 294 -23.00 -16.28 -16.15
C THR A 294 -23.32 -15.02 -15.36
N VAL A 295 -24.42 -14.35 -15.69
CA VAL A 295 -24.97 -13.23 -14.93
C VAL A 295 -26.35 -13.58 -14.40
N PHE A 296 -26.73 -13.00 -13.25
CA PHE A 296 -28.10 -13.05 -12.75
C PHE A 296 -28.47 -11.79 -12.00
N LYS A 297 -29.77 -11.56 -11.87
CA LYS A 297 -30.35 -10.49 -11.04
C LYS A 297 -31.58 -11.04 -10.32
N VAL A 298 -31.54 -11.06 -8.99
CA VAL A 298 -32.63 -11.54 -8.13
C VAL A 298 -32.97 -10.47 -7.10
N THR A 299 -34.24 -10.07 -7.02
CA THR A 299 -34.73 -9.11 -6.01
C THR A 299 -35.47 -9.86 -4.91
N LYS A 300 -35.27 -9.46 -3.65
CA LYS A 300 -35.94 -9.96 -2.46
C LYS A 300 -36.50 -8.80 -1.66
N LYS A 301 -37.75 -8.94 -1.25
CA LYS A 301 -38.46 -8.04 -0.33
C LYS A 301 -38.31 -8.48 1.12
N VAL A 302 -38.71 -7.62 2.05
CA VAL A 302 -38.62 -7.93 3.49
C VAL A 302 -39.44 -9.18 3.83
N GLU A 303 -40.66 -9.32 3.29
CA GLU A 303 -41.51 -10.50 3.47
C GLU A 303 -40.92 -11.78 2.84
N GLU A 304 -39.99 -11.64 1.89
CA GLU A 304 -39.25 -12.74 1.26
C GLU A 304 -37.92 -13.01 1.97
N LYS A 305 -37.79 -12.60 3.24
CA LYS A 305 -36.61 -12.79 4.09
C LYS A 305 -35.35 -12.07 3.57
N ALA A 306 -35.48 -10.92 2.90
CA ALA A 306 -34.33 -10.17 2.38
C ALA A 306 -33.26 -9.86 3.43
N VAL A 307 -33.66 -9.57 4.68
CA VAL A 307 -32.74 -9.28 5.78
C VAL A 307 -31.87 -10.51 6.12
N ASP A 308 -32.48 -11.69 6.24
CA ASP A 308 -31.77 -12.93 6.57
C ASP A 308 -30.86 -13.36 5.42
N ILE A 309 -31.34 -13.24 4.17
CA ILE A 309 -30.55 -13.54 2.97
C ILE A 309 -29.34 -12.60 2.88
N LEU A 310 -29.52 -11.31 3.18
CA LEU A 310 -28.42 -10.35 3.22
C LEU A 310 -27.44 -10.64 4.36
N PHE A 311 -27.92 -11.04 5.54
CA PHE A 311 -27.07 -11.46 6.63
C PHE A 311 -26.18 -12.64 6.21
N LYS A 312 -26.78 -13.66 5.58
CA LYS A 312 -26.06 -14.80 5.02
C LYS A 312 -25.05 -14.37 3.96
N TRP A 313 -25.43 -13.49 3.03
CA TRP A 313 -24.54 -12.94 2.00
C TRP A 313 -23.24 -12.35 2.60
N GLN A 314 -23.34 -11.60 3.71
CA GLN A 314 -22.15 -11.03 4.39
C GLN A 314 -21.17 -12.12 4.87
N SER A 315 -21.69 -13.26 5.32
CA SER A 315 -20.90 -14.35 5.90
C SER A 315 -20.22 -15.24 4.85
N VAL A 316 -20.77 -15.33 3.63
CA VAL A 316 -20.29 -16.28 2.61
C VAL A 316 -19.45 -15.62 1.54
N MET A 317 -19.70 -14.34 1.22
CA MET A 317 -19.06 -13.72 0.06
C MET A 317 -17.55 -13.54 0.20
N SER A 318 -16.99 -13.50 1.40
CA SER A 318 -15.54 -13.37 1.58
C SER A 318 -14.79 -14.66 1.26
N THR A 319 -15.43 -15.83 1.42
CA THR A 319 -14.82 -17.17 1.32
C THR A 319 -15.33 -18.02 0.16
N ILE A 320 -16.48 -17.66 -0.45
CA ILE A 320 -16.99 -18.34 -1.64
C ILE A 320 -16.01 -18.23 -2.82
N ASP A 321 -16.15 -19.13 -3.80
CA ASP A 321 -15.33 -19.17 -5.02
C ASP A 321 -15.00 -17.76 -5.58
N PRO A 322 -13.72 -17.40 -5.77
CA PRO A 322 -13.31 -16.09 -6.30
C PRO A 322 -13.89 -15.75 -7.68
N ASP A 323 -14.31 -16.74 -8.48
CA ASP A 323 -14.98 -16.54 -9.77
C ASP A 323 -16.35 -15.87 -9.63
N LEU A 324 -16.94 -15.89 -8.44
CA LEU A 324 -18.27 -15.36 -8.16
C LEU A 324 -18.19 -13.98 -7.50
N PHE A 325 -18.84 -13.01 -8.13
CA PHE A 325 -19.08 -11.68 -7.57
C PHE A 325 -20.58 -11.46 -7.47
N ILE A 326 -21.10 -11.19 -6.27
CA ILE A 326 -22.52 -10.83 -6.04
C ILE A 326 -22.57 -9.46 -5.35
N ARG A 327 -22.99 -8.42 -6.07
CA ARG A 327 -23.34 -7.11 -5.51
C ARG A 327 -24.74 -7.15 -4.91
N VAL A 328 -24.97 -6.37 -3.84
CA VAL A 328 -26.32 -6.09 -3.33
C VAL A 328 -26.67 -4.61 -3.50
N LEU A 329 -27.83 -4.32 -4.07
CA LEU A 329 -28.46 -3.01 -4.08
C LEU A 329 -29.55 -2.98 -3.01
N LEU A 330 -29.43 -2.13 -2.00
CA LEU A 330 -30.50 -1.83 -1.06
C LEU A 330 -31.17 -0.54 -1.48
N GLN A 331 -32.46 -0.62 -1.80
CA GLN A 331 -33.20 0.51 -2.35
C GLN A 331 -34.52 0.71 -1.61
N PRO A 332 -34.91 1.97 -1.33
CA PRO A 332 -36.23 2.27 -0.79
C PRO A 332 -37.31 1.82 -1.78
N THR A 333 -38.40 1.30 -1.24
CA THR A 333 -39.58 0.85 -1.99
C THR A 333 -40.84 1.06 -1.16
N LYS A 334 -42.00 0.89 -1.79
CA LYS A 334 -43.31 0.92 -1.10
C LYS A 334 -43.98 -0.44 -1.23
N GLU A 335 -44.37 -1.02 -0.11
CA GLU A 335 -45.10 -2.28 -0.05
C GLU A 335 -46.38 -2.08 0.75
N LYS A 336 -47.52 -2.40 0.14
CA LYS A 336 -48.85 -2.23 0.77
C LYS A 336 -49.02 -0.83 1.41
N ASN A 337 -48.56 0.21 0.71
CA ASN A 337 -48.54 1.62 1.16
C ASN A 337 -47.65 1.94 2.38
N LYS A 338 -46.81 1.00 2.84
CA LYS A 338 -45.76 1.26 3.85
C LYS A 338 -44.42 1.46 3.17
N SER A 339 -43.70 2.51 3.56
CA SER A 339 -42.32 2.72 3.10
C SER A 339 -41.38 1.70 3.73
N THR A 340 -40.59 1.03 2.90
CA THR A 340 -39.65 -0.03 3.27
C THR A 340 -38.46 -0.03 2.31
N ALA A 341 -37.64 -1.08 2.32
CA ALA A 341 -36.56 -1.28 1.35
C ALA A 341 -36.55 -2.71 0.81
N GLN A 342 -35.94 -2.90 -0.36
CA GLN A 342 -35.73 -4.21 -0.99
C GLN A 342 -34.24 -4.43 -1.27
N ALA A 343 -33.81 -5.70 -1.34
CA ALA A 343 -32.46 -6.09 -1.72
C ALA A 343 -32.44 -6.71 -3.12
N THR A 344 -31.60 -6.20 -4.01
CA THR A 344 -31.36 -6.79 -5.33
C THR A 344 -29.93 -7.33 -5.42
N PHE A 345 -29.81 -8.65 -5.60
CA PHE A 345 -28.57 -9.38 -5.76
C PHE A 345 -28.25 -9.48 -7.24
N MET A 346 -27.12 -8.91 -7.66
CA MET A 346 -26.65 -8.91 -9.05
C MET A 346 -25.29 -9.57 -9.13
N ALA A 347 -25.10 -10.48 -10.06
CA ALA A 347 -23.88 -11.26 -10.12
C ALA A 347 -23.20 -11.32 -11.48
N LEU A 348 -21.88 -11.50 -11.42
CA LEU A 348 -21.05 -12.04 -12.49
C LEU A 348 -20.37 -13.29 -11.93
N PHE A 349 -20.47 -14.38 -12.67
CA PHE A 349 -19.74 -15.60 -12.42
C PHE A 349 -18.85 -15.92 -13.62
N LEU A 350 -17.57 -16.12 -13.40
CA LEU A 350 -16.60 -16.50 -14.43
C LEU A 350 -16.66 -18.02 -14.68
N GLY A 351 -17.81 -18.48 -15.16
CA GLY A 351 -18.09 -19.86 -15.54
C GLY A 351 -19.53 -20.04 -16.03
N ASP A 352 -19.89 -21.28 -16.37
CA ASP A 352 -21.25 -21.63 -16.77
C ASP A 352 -22.25 -21.69 -15.60
N SER A 353 -23.53 -21.73 -15.93
CA SER A 353 -24.60 -21.68 -14.96
C SER A 353 -24.80 -22.99 -14.20
N THR A 354 -24.30 -24.12 -14.72
CA THR A 354 -24.34 -25.42 -14.01
C THR A 354 -23.41 -25.41 -12.82
N ARG A 355 -22.15 -24.98 -13.01
CA ARG A 355 -21.20 -24.78 -11.90
C ARG A 355 -21.70 -23.72 -10.93
N LEU A 356 -22.29 -22.63 -11.42
CA LEU A 356 -22.86 -21.59 -10.57
C LEU A 356 -23.97 -22.14 -9.67
N LEU A 357 -24.94 -22.89 -10.22
CA LEU A 357 -26.04 -23.43 -9.44
C LEU A 357 -25.55 -24.46 -8.40
N GLY A 358 -24.58 -25.31 -8.76
CA GLY A 358 -23.95 -26.23 -7.80
C GLY A 358 -23.26 -25.49 -6.65
N LEU A 359 -22.52 -24.43 -6.95
CA LEU A 359 -21.87 -23.58 -5.96
C LEU A 359 -22.90 -22.87 -5.05
N MET A 360 -23.93 -22.26 -5.64
CA MET A 360 -24.97 -21.55 -4.91
C MET A 360 -25.81 -22.49 -4.04
N GLY A 361 -26.15 -23.69 -4.53
CA GLY A 361 -26.86 -24.70 -3.73
C GLY A 361 -26.07 -25.18 -2.51
N LYS A 362 -24.73 -25.24 -2.61
CA LYS A 362 -23.84 -25.64 -1.50
C LYS A 362 -23.58 -24.50 -0.51
N SER A 363 -23.28 -23.31 -1.01
CA SER A 363 -22.70 -22.23 -0.19
C SER A 363 -23.67 -21.10 0.13
N PHE A 364 -24.71 -20.90 -0.68
CA PHE A 364 -25.70 -19.84 -0.46
C PHE A 364 -27.11 -20.21 -0.95
N PRO A 365 -27.68 -21.35 -0.50
CA PRO A 365 -29.00 -21.83 -0.96
C PRO A 365 -30.14 -20.88 -0.59
N GLU A 366 -29.98 -20.05 0.44
CA GLU A 366 -31.00 -19.13 0.95
C GLU A 366 -31.43 -18.08 -0.07
N LEU A 367 -30.57 -17.74 -1.06
CA LEU A 367 -30.95 -16.85 -2.15
C LEU A 367 -32.04 -17.47 -3.05
N GLY A 368 -32.07 -18.81 -3.14
CA GLY A 368 -33.02 -19.55 -3.96
C GLY A 368 -32.83 -19.34 -5.45
N LEU A 369 -31.59 -19.21 -5.91
CA LEU A 369 -31.25 -19.02 -7.33
C LEU A 369 -31.68 -20.23 -8.16
N LYS A 370 -32.37 -20.00 -9.27
CA LYS A 370 -32.83 -21.05 -10.19
C LYS A 370 -32.17 -20.91 -11.56
N LYS A 371 -32.23 -21.97 -12.38
CA LYS A 371 -31.64 -21.98 -13.73
C LYS A 371 -32.19 -20.88 -14.63
N GLN A 372 -33.49 -20.58 -14.54
CA GLN A 372 -34.12 -19.51 -15.33
C GLN A 372 -33.64 -18.10 -14.96
N ASP A 373 -33.01 -17.92 -13.79
CA ASP A 373 -32.45 -16.63 -13.37
C ASP A 373 -31.03 -16.42 -13.93
N CYS A 374 -30.41 -17.48 -14.46
CA CYS A 374 -29.03 -17.51 -14.90
C CYS A 374 -28.93 -17.30 -16.41
N PHE A 375 -28.17 -16.29 -16.83
CA PHE A 375 -27.95 -15.97 -18.24
C PHE A 375 -26.48 -16.15 -18.59
N GLU A 376 -26.21 -17.11 -19.47
CA GLU A 376 -24.86 -17.36 -19.99
C GLU A 376 -24.55 -16.38 -21.12
N VAL A 377 -23.48 -15.62 -20.95
CA VAL A 377 -23.06 -14.53 -21.83
C VAL A 377 -21.54 -14.54 -21.98
N SER A 378 -21.02 -13.96 -23.07
CA SER A 378 -19.58 -13.66 -23.12
C SER A 378 -19.22 -12.56 -22.11
N TRP A 379 -17.93 -12.47 -21.74
CA TRP A 379 -17.48 -11.42 -20.81
C TRP A 379 -17.89 -10.01 -21.26
N ILE A 380 -17.76 -9.67 -22.56
CA ILE A 380 -18.14 -8.35 -23.05
C ILE A 380 -19.65 -8.12 -22.98
N GLN A 381 -20.48 -9.14 -23.21
CA GLN A 381 -21.93 -9.01 -23.06
C GLN A 381 -22.33 -8.83 -21.60
N SER A 382 -21.56 -9.39 -20.67
CA SER A 382 -21.75 -9.09 -19.25
C SER A 382 -21.59 -7.59 -18.95
N THR A 383 -20.73 -6.86 -19.66
CA THR A 383 -20.57 -5.41 -19.44
C THR A 383 -21.83 -4.63 -19.86
N LEU A 384 -22.56 -5.12 -20.88
CA LEU A 384 -23.88 -4.60 -21.25
C LEU A 384 -24.89 -4.83 -20.14
N PHE A 385 -24.96 -6.05 -19.59
CA PHE A 385 -25.81 -6.38 -18.45
C PHE A 385 -25.55 -5.46 -17.26
N TRP A 386 -24.29 -5.25 -16.90
CA TRP A 386 -23.91 -4.36 -15.79
C TRP A 386 -24.17 -2.88 -16.04
N SER A 387 -24.28 -2.48 -17.31
CA SER A 387 -24.65 -1.13 -17.75
C SER A 387 -26.16 -0.97 -17.94
N ASN A 388 -26.97 -1.98 -17.59
CA ASN A 388 -28.42 -2.06 -17.80
C ASN A 388 -28.87 -2.01 -19.27
N PHE A 389 -28.01 -2.38 -20.21
CA PHE A 389 -28.40 -2.62 -21.59
C PHE A 389 -28.95 -4.04 -21.75
N ASP A 390 -29.88 -4.23 -22.70
CA ASP A 390 -30.29 -5.56 -23.13
C ASP A 390 -29.11 -6.22 -23.86
N TYR A 391 -28.43 -7.14 -23.19
CA TYR A 391 -27.22 -7.80 -23.70
C TYR A 391 -27.47 -8.72 -24.90
N ASN A 392 -28.73 -9.05 -25.20
CA ASN A 392 -29.13 -9.84 -26.37
C ASN A 392 -29.45 -8.97 -27.59
N LYS A 393 -29.93 -7.73 -27.38
CA LYS A 393 -30.38 -6.85 -28.47
C LYS A 393 -29.44 -5.70 -28.77
N THR A 394 -28.69 -5.25 -27.78
CA THR A 394 -27.86 -4.04 -27.90
C THR A 394 -26.56 -4.41 -28.61
N LYS A 395 -26.22 -3.64 -29.64
CA LYS A 395 -24.93 -3.76 -30.33
C LYS A 395 -23.80 -3.33 -29.40
N LEU A 396 -22.63 -3.98 -29.51
CA LEU A 396 -21.49 -3.74 -28.63
C LEU A 396 -20.82 -2.38 -28.85
N ASP A 397 -21.03 -1.74 -30.00
CA ASP A 397 -20.55 -0.39 -30.31
C ASP A 397 -21.13 0.69 -29.37
N ILE A 398 -22.22 0.40 -28.65
CA ILE A 398 -22.70 1.28 -27.57
C ILE A 398 -21.64 1.52 -26.49
N LEU A 399 -20.71 0.58 -26.28
CA LEU A 399 -19.64 0.70 -25.28
C LEU A 399 -18.64 1.81 -25.65
N ILE A 400 -18.52 2.16 -26.93
CA ILE A 400 -17.66 3.25 -27.40
C ILE A 400 -18.42 4.58 -27.57
N ASP A 401 -19.72 4.61 -27.27
CA ASP A 401 -20.49 5.85 -27.18
C ASP A 401 -20.28 6.54 -25.82
N ARG A 402 -19.77 7.78 -25.90
CA ARG A 402 -19.40 8.61 -24.76
C ARG A 402 -20.58 9.36 -24.11
N HIS A 403 -21.76 9.29 -24.72
CA HIS A 403 -22.97 10.05 -24.32
C HIS A 403 -24.07 9.16 -23.74
N THR A 404 -23.73 7.94 -23.33
CA THR A 404 -24.68 6.98 -22.74
C THR A 404 -25.07 7.30 -21.29
N ASP A 405 -24.42 8.30 -20.66
CA ASP A 405 -24.76 8.75 -19.31
C ASP A 405 -26.05 9.57 -19.28
N VAL A 406 -27.01 9.15 -18.46
CA VAL A 406 -28.28 9.88 -18.27
C VAL A 406 -28.43 10.52 -16.90
N VAL A 407 -27.51 10.24 -15.97
CA VAL A 407 -27.52 10.83 -14.62
C VAL A 407 -27.04 12.27 -14.72
N LYS A 408 -27.90 13.21 -14.30
CA LYS A 408 -27.56 14.63 -14.29
C LYS A 408 -26.97 15.06 -12.96
N PHE A 409 -27.66 14.81 -11.84
CA PHE A 409 -27.22 15.21 -10.51
C PHE A 409 -27.01 13.98 -9.63
N LEU A 410 -25.92 13.99 -8.86
CA LEU A 410 -25.60 12.88 -7.96
C LEU A 410 -24.81 13.31 -6.73
N LYS A 411 -25.04 12.62 -5.61
CA LYS A 411 -24.14 12.59 -4.45
C LYS A 411 -23.79 11.15 -4.14
N ARG A 412 -22.53 10.92 -3.82
CA ARG A 412 -21.98 9.62 -3.46
C ARG A 412 -21.08 9.77 -2.24
N LYS A 413 -21.07 8.72 -1.43
CA LYS A 413 -20.15 8.51 -0.30
C LYS A 413 -19.74 7.04 -0.27
N SER A 414 -18.79 6.68 0.57
CA SER A 414 -18.32 5.29 0.70
C SER A 414 -17.96 4.91 2.13
N ASP A 415 -18.16 3.66 2.47
CA ASP A 415 -17.63 3.02 3.68
C ASP A 415 -17.10 1.63 3.38
N TYR A 416 -16.40 1.04 4.35
CA TYR A 416 -16.05 -0.37 4.36
C TYR A 416 -16.62 -1.03 5.60
N VAL A 417 -17.14 -2.25 5.44
CA VAL A 417 -17.64 -3.08 6.54
C VAL A 417 -16.61 -4.17 6.82
N GLN A 418 -16.18 -4.29 8.07
CA GLN A 418 -15.15 -5.24 8.52
C GLN A 418 -15.71 -6.38 9.38
N THR A 419 -16.87 -6.14 10.02
CA THR A 419 -17.60 -7.13 10.81
C THR A 419 -19.01 -7.22 10.27
N ALA A 420 -19.57 -8.43 10.18
CA ALA A 420 -20.91 -8.63 9.66
C ALA A 420 -21.94 -7.85 10.49
N ILE A 421 -22.80 -7.09 9.82
CA ILE A 421 -23.87 -6.34 10.48
C ILE A 421 -24.94 -7.34 10.94
N PRO A 422 -25.32 -7.37 12.23
CA PRO A 422 -26.33 -8.31 12.73
C PRO A 422 -27.69 -8.05 12.08
N THR A 423 -28.57 -9.05 12.06
CA THR A 423 -29.92 -8.96 11.47
C THR A 423 -30.75 -7.82 12.05
N THR A 424 -30.60 -7.51 13.35
CA THR A 424 -31.22 -6.34 13.99
C THR A 424 -30.73 -5.03 13.36
N GLY A 425 -29.41 -4.88 13.17
CA GLY A 425 -28.82 -3.73 12.50
C GLY A 425 -29.23 -3.61 11.03
N LEU A 426 -29.26 -4.72 10.28
CA LEU A 426 -29.76 -4.76 8.90
C LEU A 426 -31.24 -4.35 8.82
N THR A 427 -32.08 -4.82 9.76
CA THR A 427 -33.49 -4.40 9.85
C THR A 427 -33.60 -2.89 10.06
N SER A 428 -32.80 -2.33 10.97
CA SER A 428 -32.75 -0.87 11.18
C SER A 428 -32.29 -0.11 9.92
N ILE A 429 -31.35 -0.66 9.15
CA ILE A 429 -30.92 -0.09 7.86
C ILE A 429 -32.07 -0.07 6.85
N PHE A 430 -32.80 -1.17 6.71
CA PHE A 430 -33.96 -1.25 5.80
C PHE A 430 -35.05 -0.23 6.19
N ASN A 431 -35.37 -0.13 7.47
CA ASN A 431 -36.32 0.84 7.99
C ASN A 431 -35.85 2.28 7.72
N LYS A 432 -34.57 2.58 7.96
CA LYS A 432 -34.02 3.92 7.71
C LYS A 432 -34.03 4.29 6.23
N LEU A 433 -33.76 3.33 5.35
CA LEU A 433 -33.89 3.54 3.90
C LEU A 433 -35.33 3.84 3.50
N GLY A 434 -36.31 3.08 4.03
CA GLY A 434 -37.73 3.35 3.83
C GLY A 434 -38.15 4.74 4.32
N GLU A 435 -37.66 5.16 5.49
CA GLU A 435 -37.90 6.49 6.06
C GLU A 435 -37.38 7.62 5.16
N LEU A 436 -36.13 7.50 4.66
CA LEU A 436 -35.50 8.53 3.83
C LEU A 436 -36.02 8.55 2.38
N GLY A 437 -36.42 7.39 1.85
CA GLY A 437 -37.20 7.25 0.63
C GLY A 437 -36.46 7.45 -0.71
N LYS A 438 -35.31 8.13 -0.77
CA LYS A 438 -34.55 8.32 -2.03
C LYS A 438 -33.17 7.67 -2.07
N ILE A 439 -32.42 7.74 -0.97
CA ILE A 439 -31.05 7.20 -0.92
C ILE A 439 -31.05 5.67 -0.98
N GLY A 440 -30.15 5.09 -1.76
CA GLY A 440 -29.87 3.65 -1.77
C GLY A 440 -28.45 3.33 -1.30
N LEU A 441 -28.21 2.08 -0.93
CA LEU A 441 -26.87 1.55 -0.63
C LEU A 441 -26.47 0.49 -1.66
N VAL A 442 -25.18 0.45 -2.01
CA VAL A 442 -24.61 -0.56 -2.90
C VAL A 442 -23.48 -1.28 -2.19
N PHE A 443 -23.68 -2.56 -1.88
CA PHE A 443 -22.68 -3.41 -1.23
C PHE A 443 -21.92 -4.20 -2.29
N ASN A 444 -20.61 -4.05 -2.33
CA ASN A 444 -19.72 -4.76 -3.25
C ASN A 444 -18.78 -5.66 -2.44
N PRO A 445 -18.81 -6.98 -2.65
CA PRO A 445 -18.08 -7.95 -1.85
C PRO A 445 -16.57 -7.83 -2.07
N TYR A 446 -15.81 -8.00 -0.99
CA TYR A 446 -14.36 -8.14 -0.97
C TYR A 446 -14.03 -9.62 -0.65
N GLY A 447 -12.82 -9.92 -0.18
CA GLY A 447 -12.30 -11.28 -0.11
C GLY A 447 -11.67 -11.76 -1.41
N GLY A 448 -11.41 -13.06 -1.52
CA GLY A 448 -10.62 -13.64 -2.61
C GLY A 448 -9.28 -12.92 -2.76
N LYS A 449 -8.93 -12.52 -3.99
CA LYS A 449 -7.67 -11.85 -4.33
C LYS A 449 -7.40 -10.59 -3.52
N MET A 450 -8.45 -9.89 -3.07
CA MET A 450 -8.30 -8.69 -2.22
C MET A 450 -7.73 -8.98 -0.83
N ASN A 451 -7.83 -10.23 -0.33
CA ASN A 451 -7.20 -10.64 0.93
C ASN A 451 -5.73 -11.03 0.77
N GLU A 452 -5.31 -11.41 -0.45
CA GLU A 452 -3.94 -11.86 -0.73
C GLU A 452 -2.98 -10.69 -0.95
N ILE A 453 -3.47 -9.56 -1.44
CA ILE A 453 -2.63 -8.41 -1.79
C ILE A 453 -2.32 -7.59 -0.52
N PRO A 454 -1.05 -7.33 -0.18
CA PRO A 454 -0.68 -6.50 0.97
C PRO A 454 -1.29 -5.09 0.91
N ALA A 455 -1.66 -4.55 2.07
CA ALA A 455 -2.27 -3.21 2.17
C ALA A 455 -1.36 -2.07 1.69
N ASN A 456 -0.04 -2.27 1.66
CA ASN A 456 0.96 -1.30 1.22
C ASN A 456 1.46 -1.54 -0.22
N ALA A 457 1.01 -2.61 -0.90
CA ALA A 457 1.46 -2.94 -2.27
C ALA A 457 1.15 -1.82 -3.29
N THR A 458 0.09 -1.07 -3.02
CA THR A 458 -0.34 0.14 -3.74
C THR A 458 -0.84 1.15 -2.72
N PRO A 459 -0.99 2.45 -3.06
CA PRO A 459 -1.61 3.43 -2.18
C PRO A 459 -2.99 3.04 -1.64
N PHE A 460 -3.77 2.26 -2.39
CA PHE A 460 -5.06 1.74 -1.95
C PHE A 460 -4.89 0.70 -0.81
N PRO A 461 -5.37 0.98 0.42
CA PRO A 461 -5.05 0.16 1.59
C PRO A 461 -6.12 -0.87 1.97
N HIS A 462 -7.32 -0.81 1.37
CA HIS A 462 -8.48 -1.56 1.85
C HIS A 462 -8.48 -3.01 1.32
N ARG A 463 -7.54 -3.81 1.82
CA ARG A 463 -7.29 -5.20 1.41
C ARG A 463 -7.92 -6.20 2.41
N ALA A 464 -7.14 -7.13 2.96
CA ALA A 464 -7.59 -8.08 3.98
C ALA A 464 -8.32 -7.41 5.16
N GLY A 465 -9.31 -8.10 5.73
CA GLY A 465 -10.12 -7.62 6.85
C GLY A 465 -11.30 -6.72 6.46
N ASN A 466 -11.57 -6.51 5.16
CA ASN A 466 -12.79 -5.84 4.68
C ASN A 466 -13.72 -6.89 4.05
N LEU A 467 -14.96 -7.00 4.55
CA LEU A 467 -15.97 -7.92 4.01
C LEU A 467 -16.56 -7.39 2.71
N PHE A 468 -16.92 -6.10 2.69
CA PHE A 468 -17.45 -5.43 1.52
C PHE A 468 -17.32 -3.91 1.64
N LYS A 469 -17.36 -3.22 0.48
CA LYS A 469 -17.48 -1.77 0.39
C LYS A 469 -18.94 -1.38 0.22
N VAL A 470 -19.35 -0.32 0.90
CA VAL A 470 -20.66 0.33 0.75
C VAL A 470 -20.48 1.60 -0.09
N GLN A 471 -21.35 1.80 -1.08
CA GLN A 471 -21.58 3.10 -1.70
C GLN A 471 -22.94 3.62 -1.25
N TYR A 472 -22.98 4.89 -0.84
CA TYR A 472 -24.22 5.64 -0.63
C TYR A 472 -24.58 6.28 -1.96
N SER A 473 -25.74 5.97 -2.50
CA SER A 473 -26.10 6.30 -3.88
C SER A 473 -27.39 7.11 -3.94
N LEU A 474 -27.26 8.38 -4.33
CA LEU A 474 -28.39 9.29 -4.53
C LEU A 474 -28.24 10.04 -5.84
N SER A 475 -29.21 9.86 -6.75
CA SER A 475 -29.27 10.54 -8.05
C SER A 475 -30.62 11.18 -8.25
N TRP A 476 -30.65 12.31 -8.96
CA TRP A 476 -31.87 13.04 -9.26
C TRP A 476 -31.76 13.82 -10.58
N ILE A 477 -32.89 14.30 -11.08
CA ILE A 477 -33.00 14.90 -12.43
C ILE A 477 -33.08 16.42 -12.36
N ASN A 478 -33.80 16.98 -11.38
CA ASN A 478 -34.05 18.42 -11.32
C ASN A 478 -33.00 19.14 -10.46
N GLY A 479 -32.31 20.11 -11.03
CA GLY A 479 -31.28 20.88 -10.33
C GLY A 479 -31.82 21.98 -9.40
N ASN A 480 -33.06 21.89 -8.93
CA ASN A 480 -33.58 22.96 -8.07
C ASN A 480 -32.82 22.98 -6.72
N PRO A 481 -32.55 24.17 -6.14
CA PRO A 481 -31.71 24.28 -4.95
C PRO A 481 -32.23 23.49 -3.74
N LYS A 482 -33.54 23.53 -3.49
CA LYS A 482 -34.18 22.85 -2.35
C LYS A 482 -34.02 21.33 -2.44
N GLU A 483 -34.32 20.73 -3.59
CA GLU A 483 -34.14 19.30 -3.80
C GLU A 483 -32.68 18.90 -3.67
N THR A 484 -31.75 19.73 -4.17
CA THR A 484 -30.31 19.48 -4.03
C THR A 484 -29.89 19.48 -2.56
N GLU A 485 -30.39 20.43 -1.77
CA GLU A 485 -30.16 20.51 -0.32
C GLU A 485 -30.77 19.31 0.42
N ASP A 486 -32.03 18.97 0.15
CA ASP A 486 -32.72 17.82 0.73
C ASP A 486 -31.98 16.51 0.47
N ASN A 487 -31.54 16.31 -0.78
CA ASN A 487 -30.79 15.12 -1.19
C ASN A 487 -29.40 15.09 -0.53
N MET A 488 -28.72 16.24 -0.42
CA MET A 488 -27.45 16.32 0.31
C MET A 488 -27.61 15.98 1.79
N ASN A 489 -28.68 16.49 2.42
CA ASN A 489 -28.99 16.21 3.81
C ASN A 489 -29.30 14.71 4.01
N GLN A 490 -30.12 14.10 3.16
CA GLN A 490 -30.39 12.65 3.22
C GLN A 490 -29.10 11.82 3.11
N SER A 491 -28.17 12.24 2.24
CA SER A 491 -26.88 11.56 2.13
C SER A 491 -26.06 11.63 3.41
N ARG A 492 -26.11 12.74 4.16
CA ARG A 492 -25.40 12.91 5.43
C ARG A 492 -26.08 12.13 6.54
N VAL A 493 -27.40 12.24 6.68
CA VAL A 493 -28.19 11.50 7.67
C VAL A 493 -27.98 9.98 7.54
N MET A 494 -28.00 9.44 6.31
CA MET A 494 -27.77 8.01 6.11
C MET A 494 -26.32 7.60 6.42
N TYR A 495 -25.36 8.45 6.06
CA TYR A 495 -23.94 8.19 6.34
C TYR A 495 -23.67 8.22 7.85
N ASP A 496 -24.23 9.19 8.57
CA ASP A 496 -24.09 9.29 10.03
C ASP A 496 -24.76 8.11 10.74
N PHE A 497 -25.95 7.69 10.28
CA PHE A 497 -26.63 6.50 10.79
C PHE A 497 -25.77 5.23 10.66
N MET A 498 -25.03 5.07 9.57
CA MET A 498 -24.21 3.90 9.32
C MET A 498 -22.92 3.83 10.15
N THR A 499 -22.56 4.88 10.91
CA THR A 499 -21.30 4.97 11.67
C THR A 499 -21.04 3.75 12.56
N ASN A 500 -22.09 3.20 13.18
CA ASN A 500 -21.96 2.07 14.12
C ASN A 500 -21.76 0.71 13.44
N TYR A 501 -21.84 0.64 12.10
CA TYR A 501 -21.80 -0.62 11.34
C TYR A 501 -20.58 -0.75 10.42
N VAL A 502 -19.73 0.28 10.37
CA VAL A 502 -18.64 0.39 9.39
C VAL A 502 -17.29 0.51 10.08
N ALA A 503 -16.21 0.45 9.29
CA ALA A 503 -14.85 0.64 9.76
C ALA A 503 -14.71 1.92 10.59
N LYS A 504 -13.91 1.85 11.66
CA LYS A 504 -13.60 2.95 12.57
C LYS A 504 -12.09 3.03 12.78
N ASN A 505 -11.60 4.24 13.09
CA ASN A 505 -10.20 4.51 13.41
C ASN A 505 -9.19 4.08 12.33
N PRO A 506 -9.18 4.69 11.12
CA PRO A 506 -10.10 5.73 10.65
C PRO A 506 -11.35 5.13 9.97
N ARG A 507 -12.41 5.93 9.87
CA ARG A 507 -13.60 5.59 9.06
C ARG A 507 -13.22 5.60 7.58
N SER A 508 -13.02 4.41 7.03
CA SER A 508 -12.40 4.19 5.72
C SER A 508 -13.30 4.65 4.56
N ALA A 509 -12.72 5.32 3.57
CA ALA A 509 -13.40 5.83 2.39
C ALA A 509 -12.62 5.49 1.11
N PHE A 510 -13.26 5.53 -0.06
CA PHE A 510 -12.63 5.21 -1.34
C PHE A 510 -12.39 6.48 -2.15
N VAL A 511 -11.13 6.74 -2.53
CA VAL A 511 -10.74 8.01 -3.18
C VAL A 511 -11.46 8.29 -4.50
N ASN A 512 -11.76 7.26 -5.30
CA ASN A 512 -12.54 7.43 -6.54
C ASN A 512 -14.00 7.82 -6.28
N TYR A 513 -14.49 7.65 -5.05
CA TYR A 513 -15.78 8.18 -4.58
C TYR A 513 -15.53 9.43 -3.73
N ARG A 514 -14.83 10.40 -4.34
CA ARG A 514 -14.43 11.65 -3.70
C ARG A 514 -15.61 12.28 -2.94
N ASP A 515 -15.35 12.71 -1.71
CA ASP A 515 -16.36 13.24 -0.81
C ASP A 515 -15.76 14.41 -0.03
N LEU A 516 -16.10 15.65 -0.41
CA LEU A 516 -15.53 16.83 0.25
C LEU A 516 -16.06 17.01 1.69
N ASP A 517 -17.15 16.32 2.07
CA ASP A 517 -17.67 16.38 3.44
C ASP A 517 -16.72 15.72 4.47
N ILE A 518 -15.80 14.82 4.05
CA ILE A 518 -14.91 14.13 5.00
C ILE A 518 -13.65 14.92 5.36
N GLY A 519 -13.42 16.07 4.71
CA GLY A 519 -12.29 16.99 4.94
C GLY A 519 -11.75 17.57 3.63
N VAL A 520 -11.18 18.78 3.69
CA VAL A 520 -10.49 19.43 2.56
C VAL A 520 -9.22 20.11 3.06
N ASN A 521 -8.25 20.31 2.17
CA ASN A 521 -7.02 21.04 2.44
C ASN A 521 -7.31 22.48 2.88
N LYS A 522 -6.75 22.89 4.02
CA LYS A 522 -6.79 24.25 4.60
C LYS A 522 -5.47 24.55 5.31
N GLY A 523 -5.11 25.84 5.43
CA GLY A 523 -3.97 26.26 6.26
C GLY A 523 -2.63 25.69 5.81
N ASP A 524 -1.93 24.99 6.71
CA ASP A 524 -0.64 24.30 6.49
C ASP A 524 -0.72 23.13 5.49
N GLY A 525 -1.92 22.76 5.06
CA GLY A 525 -2.18 21.63 4.17
C GLY A 525 -2.15 20.31 4.92
N LEU A 526 -1.00 19.94 5.50
CA LEU A 526 -0.75 18.59 6.01
C LEU A 526 -1.70 18.15 7.14
N THR A 527 -1.93 19.00 8.14
CA THR A 527 -2.79 18.65 9.29
C THR A 527 -4.23 18.43 8.84
N SER A 528 -4.75 19.35 8.02
CA SER A 528 -6.10 19.22 7.46
C SER A 528 -6.23 18.05 6.48
N ALA A 529 -5.16 17.73 5.76
CA ALA A 529 -5.12 16.66 4.79
C ALA A 529 -5.18 15.28 5.45
N LYS A 530 -4.49 15.11 6.58
CA LYS A 530 -4.44 13.85 7.32
C LYS A 530 -5.86 13.33 7.65
N VAL A 531 -6.81 14.24 7.92
CA VAL A 531 -8.22 13.90 8.21
C VAL A 531 -8.91 13.09 7.11
N TYR A 532 -8.74 13.47 5.83
CA TYR A 532 -9.29 12.70 4.71
C TYR A 532 -8.28 11.67 4.17
N GLY A 533 -6.99 11.98 4.28
CA GLY A 533 -5.87 11.17 3.81
C GLY A 533 -5.83 9.80 4.49
N GLU A 534 -5.97 9.75 5.81
CA GLU A 534 -6.03 8.49 6.54
C GLU A 534 -7.31 7.69 6.21
N LYS A 535 -8.42 8.36 5.92
CA LYS A 535 -9.66 7.68 5.50
C LYS A 535 -9.48 7.00 4.14
N TYR A 536 -8.81 7.64 3.20
CA TYR A 536 -8.56 7.10 1.85
C TYR A 536 -7.39 6.12 1.78
N PHE A 537 -6.33 6.36 2.55
CA PHE A 537 -5.03 5.71 2.35
C PHE A 537 -4.48 5.02 3.60
N LYS A 538 -5.11 5.19 4.78
CA LYS A 538 -4.62 4.65 6.06
C LYS A 538 -3.12 4.96 6.21
N ASN A 539 -2.33 3.96 6.58
CA ASN A 539 -0.88 4.05 6.80
C ASN A 539 -0.10 4.40 5.52
N ASN A 540 -0.70 4.29 4.32
CA ASN A 540 -0.03 4.66 3.07
C ASN A 540 0.00 6.18 2.85
N PHE A 541 -0.74 6.97 3.64
CA PHE A 541 -0.80 8.42 3.49
C PHE A 541 0.57 9.09 3.66
N ASP A 542 1.36 8.66 4.64
CA ASP A 542 2.66 9.29 4.92
C ASP A 542 3.66 9.05 3.78
N ARG A 543 3.67 7.84 3.20
CA ARG A 543 4.47 7.57 1.98
C ARG A 543 4.01 8.44 0.81
N LEU A 544 2.69 8.60 0.60
CA LEU A 544 2.17 9.49 -0.44
C LEU A 544 2.65 10.93 -0.25
N VAL A 545 2.66 11.44 0.99
CA VAL A 545 3.17 12.79 1.31
C VAL A 545 4.66 12.92 1.03
N LYS A 546 5.47 11.90 1.37
CA LYS A 546 6.90 11.87 1.04
C LYS A 546 7.12 11.94 -0.47
N VAL A 547 6.44 11.08 -1.23
CA VAL A 547 6.53 11.07 -2.71
C VAL A 547 6.08 12.41 -3.28
N LYS A 548 4.94 12.95 -2.80
CA LYS A 548 4.43 14.25 -3.24
C LYS A 548 5.45 15.37 -3.03
N THR A 549 6.09 15.40 -1.87
CA THR A 549 7.11 16.40 -1.52
C THR A 549 8.32 16.31 -2.45
N ALA A 550 8.75 15.09 -2.79
CA ALA A 550 9.89 14.89 -3.69
C ALA A 550 9.58 15.28 -5.15
N VAL A 551 8.41 14.90 -5.68
CA VAL A 551 8.11 15.04 -7.12
C VAL A 551 7.45 16.37 -7.49
N ASP A 552 6.82 17.04 -6.52
CA ASP A 552 6.15 18.33 -6.69
C ASP A 552 6.25 19.19 -5.42
N PRO A 553 7.47 19.67 -5.07
CA PRO A 553 7.74 20.40 -3.83
C PRO A 553 7.03 21.75 -3.72
N GLU A 554 6.63 22.34 -4.85
CA GLU A 554 5.87 23.60 -4.89
C GLU A 554 4.35 23.37 -4.76
N ASN A 555 3.92 22.11 -4.67
CA ASN A 555 2.51 21.72 -4.64
C ASN A 555 1.70 22.31 -5.81
N PHE A 556 2.28 22.25 -7.01
CA PHE A 556 1.68 22.77 -8.23
C PHE A 556 0.43 21.96 -8.63
N PHE A 557 0.54 20.63 -8.62
CA PHE A 557 -0.57 19.71 -8.85
C PHE A 557 -1.38 19.54 -7.57
N ARG A 558 -2.37 20.42 -7.38
CA ARG A 558 -3.19 20.43 -6.17
C ARG A 558 -4.67 20.61 -6.45
N ASN A 559 -5.47 20.15 -5.51
CA ASN A 559 -6.90 20.36 -5.43
C ASN A 559 -7.38 20.31 -3.97
N GLU A 560 -8.69 20.37 -3.78
CA GLU A 560 -9.36 20.40 -2.48
C GLU A 560 -8.97 19.22 -1.56
N GLN A 561 -8.60 18.07 -2.12
CA GLN A 561 -8.21 16.87 -1.37
C GLN A 561 -6.99 16.18 -2.03
N SER A 562 -6.07 16.97 -2.58
CA SER A 562 -4.81 16.45 -3.11
C SER A 562 -3.86 16.13 -1.97
N ILE A 563 -3.05 15.08 -2.11
CA ILE A 563 -1.93 14.81 -1.21
C ILE A 563 -1.11 16.09 -1.01
N PRO A 564 -0.87 16.52 0.25
CA PRO A 564 -0.12 17.72 0.56
C PRO A 564 1.39 17.46 0.45
N ILE A 565 2.17 18.54 0.42
CA ILE A 565 3.60 18.50 0.68
C ILE A 565 3.87 18.58 2.19
N GLN A 566 5.04 18.13 2.63
CA GLN A 566 5.52 18.47 3.97
C GLN A 566 5.83 19.98 4.03
N PRO A 567 5.46 20.69 5.12
CA PRO A 567 5.75 22.12 5.25
C PRO A 567 7.27 22.39 5.30
N GLY A 568 7.80 23.15 4.34
CA GLY A 568 9.15 23.72 4.43
C GLY A 568 9.19 24.99 5.29
N LYS A 569 10.27 25.22 6.06
CA LYS A 569 10.51 26.51 6.75
C LYS A 569 10.61 27.63 5.70
N LYS A 570 9.69 28.61 5.71
CA LYS A 570 9.68 29.75 4.76
C LYS A 570 10.85 30.72 5.00
N GLY A 571 11.94 30.56 4.25
CA GLY A 571 12.96 31.60 4.02
C GLY A 571 12.62 32.43 2.77
N LYS A 572 12.93 33.74 2.77
CA LYS A 572 12.63 34.67 1.67
C LYS A 572 13.31 34.26 0.35
N HIS A 573 12.57 34.39 -0.74
CA HIS A 573 13.02 34.19 -2.12
C HIS A 573 14.32 34.96 -2.44
N ASN A 574 15.36 34.21 -2.77
CA ASN A 574 16.21 34.32 -3.96
C ASN A 574 17.35 33.33 -3.77
N ASP A 575 17.15 32.07 -4.13
CA ASP A 575 18.20 31.22 -4.67
C ASP A 575 17.57 29.95 -5.26
N VAL A 576 18.18 29.48 -6.33
CA VAL A 576 17.77 28.34 -7.14
C VAL A 576 17.83 27.07 -6.29
N SER A 577 16.70 26.37 -6.08
CA SER A 577 16.73 25.04 -5.45
C SER A 577 17.21 24.00 -6.46
N MET A 578 18.52 23.89 -6.62
CA MET A 578 19.14 22.58 -6.82
C MET A 578 19.25 21.92 -5.45
N ILE A 579 19.14 20.59 -5.42
CA ILE A 579 19.61 19.79 -4.31
C ILE A 579 21.13 19.99 -4.32
N ASP A 580 21.66 20.85 -3.46
CA ASP A 580 23.09 20.92 -3.22
C ASP A 580 23.37 20.13 -1.96
N ASP A 581 23.87 18.90 -2.16
CA ASP A 581 24.61 18.14 -1.17
C ASP A 581 25.85 18.95 -0.77
N TYR A 582 26.04 19.26 0.52
CA TYR A 582 27.26 19.95 0.97
C TYR A 582 28.45 18.99 0.99
N ILE A 583 29.44 19.22 0.12
CA ILE A 583 30.81 18.70 0.26
C ILE A 583 31.60 19.71 1.12
N TYR A 584 32.01 19.30 2.32
CA TYR A 584 32.80 20.16 3.19
C TYR A 584 34.26 20.24 2.72
N ASN A 585 34.62 21.32 2.01
CA ASN A 585 36.01 21.70 1.73
C ASN A 585 36.37 22.89 2.61
N GLY A 586 37.21 22.66 3.62
CA GLY A 586 37.47 23.60 4.70
C GLY A 586 37.87 25.01 4.24
N LYS A 587 37.06 26.00 4.64
CA LYS A 587 37.42 27.40 5.04
C LYS A 587 36.17 28.28 5.03
N ASP A 588 35.69 28.70 6.22
CA ASP A 588 35.37 30.11 6.56
C ASP A 588 34.60 30.24 7.89
N GLN A 589 34.90 31.32 8.63
CA GLN A 589 34.49 31.59 10.01
C GLN A 589 33.73 32.91 10.21
N SER A 590 32.51 32.87 10.78
CA SER A 590 31.90 33.86 11.73
C SER A 590 30.37 33.66 11.93
N ILE A 591 29.80 34.23 13.02
CA ILE A 591 28.56 33.85 13.75
C ILE A 591 27.55 35.03 13.89
N PRO A 592 26.23 34.79 14.11
CA PRO A 592 25.41 35.62 15.02
C PRO A 592 24.67 34.83 16.14
N ILE A 593 24.33 35.54 17.23
CA ILE A 593 23.88 35.05 18.56
C ILE A 593 22.34 35.00 18.69
N LEU A 594 21.78 34.01 19.40
CA LEU A 594 20.39 34.00 19.91
C LEU A 594 20.33 34.10 21.46
N PRO A 595 19.34 34.82 22.05
CA PRO A 595 19.23 35.02 23.49
C PRO A 595 18.45 33.90 24.24
N ARG A 596 18.43 34.02 25.58
CA ARG A 596 18.36 32.99 26.63
C ARG A 596 17.01 32.24 26.86
N LYS A 597 17.18 30.98 27.31
CA LYS A 597 16.30 30.02 28.04
C LYS A 597 15.07 29.46 27.31
N HIS A 598 15.11 28.15 27.02
CA HIS A 598 13.99 27.32 26.54
C HIS A 598 13.93 25.96 27.27
N THR A 599 12.72 25.48 27.55
CA THR A 599 12.43 24.19 28.20
C THR A 599 12.52 23.00 27.24
N ASP A 600 12.17 23.20 25.97
CA ASP A 600 12.22 22.20 24.90
C ASP A 600 13.11 22.73 23.76
N VAL A 601 14.00 21.88 23.25
CA VAL A 601 14.91 22.25 22.16
C VAL A 601 14.77 21.23 21.03
N SER A 602 14.13 21.65 19.95
CA SER A 602 14.12 20.96 18.66
C SER A 602 15.04 21.72 17.72
N MET A 603 16.20 21.13 17.38
CA MET A 603 17.16 21.72 16.44
C MET A 603 17.04 21.01 15.08
N THR A 604 16.74 21.78 14.04
CA THR A 604 16.73 21.38 12.62
C THR A 604 17.34 22.52 11.80
N ASP A 605 18.61 22.84 12.03
CA ASP A 605 19.26 23.96 11.36
C ASP A 605 20.60 23.55 10.72
N ASP A 606 20.74 23.83 9.43
CA ASP A 606 22.00 23.81 8.67
C ASP A 606 22.83 25.06 9.02
N TYR A 607 23.73 24.96 10.01
CA TYR A 607 24.71 26.04 10.28
C TYR A 607 26.13 25.62 9.90
N LYS A 608 26.90 26.57 9.36
CA LYS A 608 28.37 26.53 9.37
C LYS A 608 28.85 26.49 10.84
N TYR A 609 29.19 25.31 11.36
CA TYR A 609 29.79 25.18 12.68
C TYR A 609 31.22 25.76 12.70
N ASN A 610 31.46 26.77 13.55
CA ASN A 610 32.80 27.17 13.99
C ASN A 610 32.91 27.08 15.52
N ARG A 611 33.96 26.38 15.97
CA ARG A 611 34.37 25.95 17.32
C ARG A 611 33.60 26.40 18.58
N ASN A 612 33.31 25.38 19.40
CA ASN A 612 33.33 25.31 20.87
C ASN A 612 32.78 26.49 21.68
N LYS A 613 31.46 26.51 21.93
CA LYS A 613 30.90 26.98 23.20
C LYS A 613 29.64 26.19 23.58
N LEU A 614 29.60 25.82 24.87
CA LEU A 614 28.71 24.87 25.54
C LEU A 614 27.22 25.28 25.49
N LEU A 615 26.33 24.30 25.26
CA LEU A 615 24.90 24.43 25.56
C LEU A 615 24.68 24.55 27.09
N PRO A 616 23.66 25.28 27.58
CA PRO A 616 23.39 25.41 29.01
C PRO A 616 22.97 24.08 29.67
N GLU A 617 23.28 23.92 30.96
CA GLU A 617 23.40 22.65 31.68
C GLU A 617 22.13 21.79 31.94
N LYS A 618 20.91 22.20 31.54
CA LYS A 618 19.68 21.41 31.83
C LYS A 618 18.56 21.61 30.80
N HIS A 619 18.13 20.51 30.16
CA HIS A 619 16.92 20.43 29.32
C HIS A 619 16.17 19.12 29.60
N THR A 620 14.84 19.13 29.49
CA THR A 620 13.98 17.95 29.73
C THR A 620 14.01 17.01 28.53
N ASP A 621 13.72 17.56 27.33
CA ASP A 621 13.56 16.79 26.08
C ASP A 621 14.42 17.39 24.96
N VAL A 622 15.13 16.54 24.20
CA VAL A 622 15.98 16.95 23.08
C VAL A 622 15.68 16.10 21.84
N SER A 623 15.37 16.76 20.72
CA SER A 623 15.18 16.12 19.41
C SER A 623 16.07 16.75 18.34
N LYS A 624 16.81 15.93 17.58
CA LYS A 624 17.72 16.39 16.51
C LYS A 624 17.62 15.51 15.26
N THR A 625 17.72 16.13 14.08
CA THR A 625 17.82 15.45 12.79
C THR A 625 18.89 16.10 11.92
N ASP A 626 19.93 15.36 11.53
CA ASP A 626 21.03 15.87 10.68
C ASP A 626 21.52 14.81 9.67
N ASP A 627 21.83 15.21 8.44
CA ASP A 627 22.44 14.35 7.42
C ASP A 627 23.87 14.81 7.08
N TYR A 628 24.82 13.89 6.93
CA TYR A 628 26.23 14.23 6.74
C TYR A 628 26.90 13.46 5.59
N ILE A 629 27.63 14.17 4.72
CA ILE A 629 28.57 13.58 3.75
C ILE A 629 29.99 14.05 4.07
N TYR A 630 30.86 13.11 4.46
CA TYR A 630 32.25 13.40 4.85
C TYR A 630 33.24 12.87 3.80
N ASN A 631 34.09 13.77 3.29
CA ASN A 631 35.21 13.45 2.39
C ASN A 631 36.50 14.10 2.95
N GLY A 632 37.40 13.32 3.57
CA GLY A 632 38.69 13.83 4.04
C GLY A 632 39.31 13.10 5.24
N ASN A 633 40.56 13.44 5.56
CA ASN A 633 41.29 12.96 6.75
C ASN A 633 41.35 14.11 7.78
N GLU A 634 40.82 13.86 8.98
CA GLU A 634 40.75 14.74 10.18
C GLU A 634 39.59 15.76 10.29
N GLN A 635 38.62 15.51 11.22
CA GLN A 635 38.25 16.36 12.37
C GLN A 635 37.08 15.78 13.20
N SER A 636 37.07 16.06 14.52
CA SER A 636 36.08 15.63 15.52
C SER A 636 34.72 16.37 15.43
N ILE A 637 33.62 15.62 15.41
CA ILE A 637 32.22 16.09 15.35
C ILE A 637 31.73 16.56 16.75
N PRO A 638 30.88 17.60 16.87
CA PRO A 638 30.42 18.14 18.16
C PRO A 638 29.69 17.13 19.05
N THR A 639 30.02 17.13 20.34
CA THR A 639 29.42 16.32 21.40
C THR A 639 28.30 17.08 22.12
N PHE A 640 27.33 16.34 22.68
CA PHE A 640 26.29 16.88 23.57
C PHE A 640 26.72 16.70 25.04
N PRO A 641 27.10 17.77 25.77
CA PRO A 641 27.24 17.73 27.22
C PRO A 641 25.91 18.09 27.91
N GLY A 642 25.40 17.23 28.80
CA GLY A 642 24.22 17.56 29.63
C GLY A 642 23.51 16.38 30.30
N LYS A 643 22.61 16.66 31.26
CA LYS A 643 21.64 15.68 31.79
C LYS A 643 20.29 15.91 31.13
N HIS A 644 19.69 14.85 30.56
CA HIS A 644 18.40 14.92 29.87
C HIS A 644 17.50 13.76 30.31
N THR A 645 16.18 13.93 30.24
CA THR A 645 15.23 12.85 30.54
C THR A 645 15.02 12.02 29.27
N ASP A 646 14.66 12.68 28.17
CA ASP A 646 14.31 12.05 26.90
C ASP A 646 15.17 12.59 25.74
N VAL A 647 15.73 11.69 24.93
CA VAL A 647 16.53 12.03 23.75
C VAL A 647 16.04 11.27 22.53
N SER A 648 15.70 12.00 21.47
CA SER A 648 15.36 11.44 20.14
C SER A 648 16.32 11.95 19.07
N LYS A 649 16.91 11.05 18.27
CA LYS A 649 17.85 11.44 17.21
C LYS A 649 17.59 10.68 15.91
N THR A 650 17.68 11.37 14.78
CA THR A 650 17.62 10.76 13.44
C THR A 650 18.77 11.28 12.61
N ASP A 651 19.76 10.45 12.26
CA ASP A 651 20.91 10.92 11.49
C ASP A 651 21.33 9.96 10.39
N ASP A 652 21.58 10.49 9.19
CA ASP A 652 22.16 9.72 8.08
C ASP A 652 23.62 10.15 7.79
N TYR A 653 24.49 9.19 7.49
CA TYR A 653 25.92 9.43 7.24
C TYR A 653 26.41 8.72 5.98
N ILE A 654 27.15 9.44 5.13
CA ILE A 654 27.99 8.88 4.07
C ILE A 654 29.44 9.29 4.33
N TYR A 655 30.32 8.31 4.53
CA TYR A 655 31.73 8.54 4.86
C TYR A 655 32.67 7.96 3.79
N ASN A 656 33.57 8.80 3.26
CA ASN A 656 34.67 8.41 2.37
C ASN A 656 36.01 8.96 2.91
N GLY A 657 36.84 8.13 3.55
CA GLY A 657 38.12 8.59 4.12
C GLY A 657 38.90 7.51 4.89
N ASN A 658 40.12 7.84 5.33
CA ASN A 658 40.93 7.01 6.22
C ASN A 658 41.16 7.77 7.54
N GLU A 659 40.69 7.18 8.65
CA GLU A 659 40.89 7.62 10.04
C GLU A 659 40.00 8.80 10.52
N GLN A 660 38.93 8.52 11.30
CA GLN A 660 38.58 9.20 12.58
C GLN A 660 37.25 8.74 13.23
N SER A 661 37.03 9.16 14.49
CA SER A 661 35.96 8.79 15.44
C SER A 661 34.62 9.50 15.20
N THR A 662 33.53 8.72 15.23
CA THR A 662 32.11 9.12 15.19
C THR A 662 31.60 9.88 16.43
N PRO A 663 30.41 10.53 16.41
CA PRO A 663 29.93 11.43 17.46
C PRO A 663 29.57 10.73 18.79
N THR A 664 30.06 11.25 19.92
CA THR A 664 29.80 10.69 21.27
C THR A 664 28.69 11.45 22.03
N PHE A 665 27.77 10.72 22.66
CA PHE A 665 26.86 11.28 23.67
C PHE A 665 27.57 11.35 25.03
N LEU A 666 27.71 12.56 25.60
CA LEU A 666 28.31 12.77 26.93
C LEU A 666 27.23 13.26 27.90
N GLY A 667 26.44 12.34 28.47
CA GLY A 667 25.35 12.71 29.38
C GLY A 667 24.67 11.55 30.12
N LYS A 668 23.96 11.85 31.21
CA LYS A 668 23.03 10.89 31.86
C LYS A 668 21.65 11.07 31.22
N HIS A 669 21.07 9.98 30.70
CA HIS A 669 19.77 9.95 30.03
C HIS A 669 18.85 8.88 30.64
N THR A 670 17.53 9.08 30.63
CA THR A 670 16.56 8.10 31.14
C THR A 670 15.98 7.24 30.01
N HIS A 671 15.53 7.87 28.92
CA HIS A 671 15.02 7.21 27.70
C HIS A 671 15.74 7.72 26.45
N VAL A 672 16.10 6.80 25.55
CA VAL A 672 16.83 7.12 24.30
C VAL A 672 16.15 6.45 23.10
N SER A 673 15.81 7.24 22.09
CA SER A 673 15.32 6.78 20.77
C SER A 673 16.27 7.25 19.66
N LYS A 674 16.73 6.35 18.80
CA LYS A 674 17.64 6.68 17.69
C LYS A 674 17.24 5.97 16.40
N THR A 675 17.31 6.68 15.28
CA THR A 675 17.19 6.10 13.93
C THR A 675 18.29 6.64 13.01
N GLY A 676 18.76 5.88 12.02
CA GLY A 676 19.68 6.45 11.03
C GLY A 676 20.33 5.47 10.08
N ASP A 677 20.73 5.95 8.91
CA ASP A 677 21.36 5.16 7.84
C ASP A 677 22.84 5.53 7.69
N TYR A 678 23.72 4.53 7.64
CA TYR A 678 25.17 4.73 7.68
C TYR A 678 25.87 4.02 6.52
N ILE A 679 26.55 4.76 5.65
CA ILE A 679 27.40 4.24 4.57
C ILE A 679 28.85 4.57 4.85
N TYR A 680 29.70 3.54 4.97
CA TYR A 680 31.12 3.67 5.26
C TYR A 680 31.99 3.08 4.14
N ASN A 681 32.80 3.92 3.51
CA ASN A 681 33.80 3.54 2.52
C ASN A 681 35.22 3.87 3.04
N GLY A 682 35.91 2.92 3.68
CA GLY A 682 37.26 3.13 4.25
C GLY A 682 37.60 2.31 5.51
N ASN A 683 38.75 2.61 6.15
CA ASN A 683 39.20 1.98 7.40
C ASN A 683 38.75 2.81 8.63
N ILE A 684 38.07 2.19 9.60
CA ILE A 684 37.54 2.83 10.82
C ILE A 684 38.30 2.33 12.06
N GLN A 685 38.83 3.25 12.90
CA GLN A 685 39.66 2.92 14.07
C GLN A 685 38.92 2.86 15.42
N SER A 686 37.72 3.44 15.59
CA SER A 686 36.90 3.29 16.83
C SER A 686 35.51 3.93 16.69
N VAL A 687 34.51 3.40 17.41
CA VAL A 687 33.10 3.85 17.40
C VAL A 687 32.63 4.02 18.86
N PRO A 688 31.74 4.98 19.20
CA PRO A 688 31.65 5.55 20.53
C PRO A 688 30.70 4.74 21.40
N THR A 689 30.98 4.82 22.69
CA THR A 689 30.27 4.15 23.77
C THR A 689 29.17 5.05 24.34
N LEU A 690 27.98 4.50 24.64
CA LEU A 690 27.00 5.18 25.49
C LEU A 690 27.48 5.23 26.97
N PRO A 691 27.11 6.25 27.77
CA PRO A 691 27.42 6.26 29.21
C PRO A 691 26.57 5.29 30.05
N GLU A 692 27.02 5.06 31.28
CA GLU A 692 26.90 3.81 32.05
C GLU A 692 25.49 3.29 32.46
N LYS A 693 24.37 4.03 32.34
CA LYS A 693 23.00 3.57 32.76
C LYS A 693 21.84 4.30 32.04
N HIS A 694 20.86 3.55 31.51
CA HIS A 694 19.55 4.04 31.00
C HIS A 694 18.41 3.12 31.45
N THR A 695 17.16 3.60 31.50
CA THR A 695 15.99 2.74 31.76
C THR A 695 15.57 2.03 30.47
N ASP A 696 15.29 2.81 29.41
CA ASP A 696 14.81 2.31 28.11
C ASP A 696 15.64 2.82 26.94
N VAL A 697 15.97 1.92 26.01
CA VAL A 697 16.69 2.26 24.78
C VAL A 697 15.99 1.63 23.58
N SER A 698 15.61 2.46 22.60
CA SER A 698 15.07 2.04 21.30
C SER A 698 16.00 2.52 20.17
N LYS A 699 16.45 1.62 19.29
CA LYS A 699 17.33 1.97 18.17
C LYS A 699 16.90 1.29 16.88
N THR A 700 16.94 2.03 15.78
CA THR A 700 16.68 1.50 14.43
C THR A 700 17.71 2.04 13.44
N ASP A 701 18.82 1.31 13.21
CA ASP A 701 19.93 1.82 12.39
C ASP A 701 20.28 0.87 11.24
N ASP A 702 20.42 1.38 10.01
CA ASP A 702 20.84 0.59 8.84
C ASP A 702 22.30 0.91 8.46
N TYR A 703 23.09 -0.11 8.12
CA TYR A 703 24.52 0.06 7.86
C TYR A 703 24.99 -0.60 6.56
N ILE A 704 25.81 0.11 5.77
CA ILE A 704 26.57 -0.40 4.63
C ILE A 704 28.06 -0.15 4.85
N TYR A 705 28.86 -1.21 4.89
CA TYR A 705 30.30 -1.15 5.12
C TYR A 705 31.11 -1.70 3.94
N ASN A 706 32.03 -0.90 3.41
CA ASN A 706 32.97 -1.27 2.34
C ASN A 706 34.43 -0.98 2.77
N GLY A 707 35.26 -1.99 3.09
CA GLY A 707 36.66 -1.75 3.56
C GLY A 707 37.45 -2.96 4.12
N LYS A 708 38.74 -2.75 4.49
CA LYS A 708 39.72 -3.81 4.85
C LYS A 708 39.93 -4.08 6.35
N LYS A 709 39.57 -3.18 7.29
CA LYS A 709 39.73 -3.42 8.73
C LYS A 709 38.79 -2.52 9.54
N GLN A 710 37.98 -3.10 10.42
CA GLN A 710 36.97 -2.35 11.20
C GLN A 710 36.80 -2.87 12.63
N SER A 711 36.83 -1.94 13.60
CA SER A 711 36.35 -2.12 14.98
C SER A 711 34.94 -1.54 15.10
N ILE A 712 33.97 -2.33 15.54
CA ILE A 712 32.53 -1.98 15.52
C ILE A 712 32.05 -1.36 16.86
N PRO A 713 30.98 -0.53 16.87
CA PRO A 713 30.38 0.04 18.06
C PRO A 713 30.05 -0.99 19.14
N THR A 714 30.57 -0.74 20.35
CA THR A 714 30.15 -1.41 21.58
C THR A 714 29.25 -0.48 22.38
N LEU A 715 28.14 -1.00 22.91
CA LEU A 715 27.27 -0.27 23.84
C LEU A 715 27.58 -0.71 25.29
N PRO A 716 28.40 0.03 26.05
CA PRO A 716 28.56 -0.22 27.46
C PRO A 716 27.43 0.42 28.27
N GLY A 717 26.75 -0.37 29.11
CA GLY A 717 25.72 0.17 30.01
C GLY A 717 24.86 -0.87 30.71
N LYS A 718 24.23 -0.49 31.83
CA LYS A 718 23.12 -1.26 32.43
C LYS A 718 21.79 -0.69 31.94
N HIS A 719 20.90 -1.54 31.43
CA HIS A 719 19.57 -1.14 30.93
C HIS A 719 18.46 -2.03 31.52
N THR A 720 17.25 -1.50 31.67
CA THR A 720 16.09 -2.33 32.05
C THR A 720 15.52 -2.98 30.80
N ASP A 721 15.16 -2.15 29.81
CA ASP A 721 14.54 -2.57 28.55
C ASP A 721 15.34 -2.06 27.34
N MET A 722 15.60 -2.96 26.39
CA MET A 722 16.28 -2.64 25.13
C MET A 722 15.51 -3.20 23.93
N SER A 723 15.17 -2.34 22.98
CA SER A 723 14.63 -2.72 21.67
C SER A 723 15.55 -2.23 20.55
N LYS A 724 15.92 -3.11 19.63
CA LYS A 724 16.80 -2.77 18.51
C LYS A 724 16.35 -3.42 17.19
N THR A 725 16.38 -2.66 16.11
CA THR A 725 16.09 -3.14 14.76
C THR A 725 17.16 -2.62 13.81
N ASP A 726 18.15 -3.44 13.46
CA ASP A 726 19.26 -2.96 12.63
C ASP A 726 19.55 -3.90 11.45
N ASP A 727 19.71 -3.33 10.27
CA ASP A 727 20.13 -4.07 9.08
C ASP A 727 21.57 -3.74 8.68
N TYR A 728 22.29 -4.74 8.16
CA TYR A 728 23.70 -4.61 7.83
C TYR A 728 24.06 -5.24 6.48
N ILE A 729 24.82 -4.50 5.66
CA ILE A 729 25.49 -4.99 4.45
C ILE A 729 27.00 -4.80 4.61
N TYR A 730 27.75 -5.89 4.53
CA TYR A 730 29.20 -5.91 4.70
C TYR A 730 29.91 -6.42 3.44
N ASN A 731 30.82 -5.62 2.87
CA ASN A 731 31.69 -5.99 1.76
C ASN A 731 33.18 -5.77 2.11
N GLY A 732 33.97 -6.83 2.32
CA GLY A 732 35.40 -6.70 2.65
C GLY A 732 36.09 -7.94 3.24
N ASN A 733 37.42 -7.89 3.41
CA ASN A 733 38.22 -8.97 4.01
C ASN A 733 38.71 -8.54 5.41
N GLU A 734 38.47 -9.37 6.44
CA GLU A 734 38.82 -9.18 7.87
C GLU A 734 37.88 -8.24 8.65
N GLN A 735 36.78 -8.80 9.17
CA GLN A 735 35.78 -8.06 9.94
C GLN A 735 35.42 -8.74 11.28
N SER A 736 35.23 -7.90 12.31
CA SER A 736 34.61 -8.26 13.60
C SER A 736 33.18 -7.71 13.60
N THR A 737 32.21 -8.41 14.18
CA THR A 737 30.79 -7.98 14.26
C THR A 737 30.45 -7.20 15.55
N PRO A 738 29.30 -6.50 15.65
CA PRO A 738 28.95 -5.73 16.85
C PRO A 738 28.86 -6.59 18.12
N THR A 739 29.49 -6.18 19.21
CA THR A 739 29.41 -6.88 20.51
C THR A 739 28.69 -6.01 21.54
N PHE A 740 27.72 -6.57 22.25
CA PHE A 740 26.96 -5.86 23.27
C PHE A 740 27.61 -6.08 24.64
N LEU A 741 28.05 -5.01 25.30
CA LEU A 741 28.76 -5.08 26.58
C LEU A 741 27.88 -4.47 27.69
N GLY A 742 26.85 -5.17 28.18
CA GLY A 742 25.93 -4.58 29.16
C GLY A 742 25.16 -5.59 30.02
N LYS A 743 24.55 -5.13 31.14
CA LYS A 743 23.58 -5.94 31.91
C LYS A 743 22.18 -5.45 31.58
N HIS A 744 21.32 -6.33 31.06
CA HIS A 744 19.94 -6.00 30.66
C HIS A 744 18.92 -6.93 31.32
N THR A 745 17.71 -6.43 31.63
CA THR A 745 16.63 -7.27 32.18
C THR A 745 15.82 -7.91 31.05
N HIS A 746 15.35 -7.11 30.08
CA HIS A 746 14.63 -7.55 28.88
C HIS A 746 15.31 -7.03 27.60
N VAL A 747 15.47 -7.88 26.60
CA VAL A 747 16.07 -7.54 25.30
C VAL A 747 15.20 -8.04 24.17
N SER A 748 14.81 -7.14 23.25
CA SER A 748 14.16 -7.45 21.97
C SER A 748 15.03 -6.97 20.82
N LYS A 749 15.35 -7.86 19.88
CA LYS A 749 16.20 -7.54 18.73
C LYS A 749 15.62 -8.11 17.44
N THR A 750 15.67 -7.30 16.38
CA THR A 750 15.43 -7.74 15.00
C THR A 750 16.54 -7.23 14.09
N GLY A 751 16.90 -7.95 13.02
CA GLY A 751 17.80 -7.39 12.01
C GLY A 751 18.28 -8.36 10.94
N ASP A 752 18.55 -7.81 9.76
CA ASP A 752 18.99 -8.56 8.58
C ASP A 752 20.48 -8.33 8.29
N TYR A 753 21.22 -9.39 7.98
CA TYR A 753 22.67 -9.33 7.81
C TYR A 753 23.12 -9.94 6.48
N ILE A 754 23.78 -9.16 5.63
CA ILE A 754 24.40 -9.61 4.38
C ILE A 754 25.92 -9.49 4.50
N TYR A 755 26.62 -10.61 4.37
CA TYR A 755 28.08 -10.67 4.44
C TYR A 755 28.70 -11.18 3.15
N ASN A 756 29.62 -10.39 2.59
CA ASN A 756 30.33 -10.70 1.36
C ASN A 756 31.85 -10.56 1.59
N GLY A 757 32.53 -11.68 1.92
CA GLY A 757 33.96 -11.73 2.25
C GLY A 757 34.33 -12.67 3.42
N ASN A 758 35.55 -12.56 3.94
CA ASN A 758 36.04 -13.40 5.05
C ASN A 758 35.83 -12.71 6.42
N ILE A 759 35.16 -13.39 7.36
CA ILE A 759 34.77 -12.88 8.69
C ILE A 759 35.68 -13.47 9.78
N GLN A 760 36.15 -12.64 10.72
CA GLN A 760 37.05 -13.06 11.81
C GLN A 760 36.32 -13.38 13.14
N SER A 761 35.17 -12.74 13.45
CA SER A 761 34.38 -13.06 14.66
C SER A 761 32.95 -12.51 14.58
N VAL A 762 32.00 -13.19 15.24
CA VAL A 762 30.54 -12.96 15.16
C VAL A 762 29.94 -12.67 16.58
N PRO A 763 28.80 -11.94 16.76
CA PRO A 763 28.49 -11.28 18.04
C PRO A 763 28.34 -12.23 19.22
N THR A 764 28.76 -11.75 20.39
CA THR A 764 28.42 -12.34 21.68
C THR A 764 27.49 -11.41 22.46
N LEU A 765 26.40 -11.96 23.03
CA LEU A 765 25.61 -11.26 24.05
C LEU A 765 26.33 -11.34 25.42
N PRO A 766 26.12 -10.37 26.32
CA PRO A 766 26.77 -10.32 27.62
C PRO A 766 26.15 -11.26 28.68
N GLU A 767 26.85 -11.41 29.81
CA GLU A 767 26.82 -12.59 30.69
C GLU A 767 25.49 -12.96 31.41
N LYS A 768 24.47 -12.09 31.52
CA LYS A 768 23.19 -12.37 32.26
C LYS A 768 21.98 -11.53 31.80
N HIS A 769 20.85 -12.17 31.45
CA HIS A 769 19.53 -11.54 31.20
C HIS A 769 18.36 -12.35 31.80
N THR A 770 17.20 -11.73 32.03
CA THR A 770 15.97 -12.46 32.41
C THR A 770 15.31 -12.99 31.14
N ASP A 771 14.97 -12.10 30.19
CA ASP A 771 14.26 -12.44 28.95
C ASP A 771 15.00 -11.92 27.71
N VAL A 772 15.12 -12.77 26.69
CA VAL A 772 15.71 -12.42 25.39
C VAL A 772 14.80 -12.87 24.26
N SER A 773 14.36 -11.93 23.42
CA SER A 773 13.66 -12.17 22.15
C SER A 773 14.52 -11.68 20.99
N LYS A 774 14.79 -12.54 20.00
CA LYS A 774 15.66 -12.22 18.87
C LYS A 774 15.08 -12.76 17.56
N THR A 775 15.04 -11.93 16.52
CA THR A 775 14.64 -12.34 15.16
C THR A 775 15.66 -11.82 14.14
N ASP A 776 16.64 -12.62 13.73
CA ASP A 776 17.67 -12.15 12.79
C ASP A 776 17.82 -13.06 11.57
N ASP A 777 17.91 -12.47 10.38
CA ASP A 777 18.13 -13.19 9.13
C ASP A 777 19.55 -12.96 8.59
N TYR A 778 20.17 -14.00 8.04
CA TYR A 778 21.58 -13.93 7.61
C TYR A 778 21.82 -14.49 6.21
N ILE A 779 22.60 -13.77 5.40
CA ILE A 779 23.14 -14.21 4.11
C ILE A 779 24.66 -14.13 4.14
N TYR A 780 25.35 -15.25 3.93
CA TYR A 780 26.81 -15.35 3.96
C TYR A 780 27.40 -15.83 2.63
N ASN A 781 28.41 -15.11 2.12
CA ASN A 781 29.13 -15.41 0.88
C ASN A 781 30.66 -15.25 1.07
N GLY A 782 31.44 -16.33 1.30
CA GLY A 782 32.90 -16.24 1.58
C GLY A 782 33.59 -17.49 2.18
N LYS A 783 34.88 -17.40 2.58
CA LYS A 783 35.67 -18.50 3.22
C LYS A 783 36.06 -18.17 4.70
N LYS A 784 35.59 -18.99 5.66
CA LYS A 784 36.02 -19.12 7.11
C LYS A 784 35.76 -17.88 8.05
N GLN A 785 35.49 -17.89 9.39
CA GLN A 785 34.94 -18.84 10.43
C GLN A 785 34.36 -18.11 11.69
N SER A 786 33.55 -18.84 12.47
CA SER A 786 32.85 -18.58 13.76
C SER A 786 31.55 -17.78 13.66
N ILE A 787 30.45 -18.30 14.22
CA ILE A 787 29.04 -17.86 14.09
C ILE A 787 28.55 -17.41 15.49
N PRO A 788 27.50 -16.57 15.67
CA PRO A 788 27.27 -15.90 16.95
C PRO A 788 27.04 -16.93 18.06
N THR A 789 27.72 -16.74 19.19
CA THR A 789 27.45 -17.52 20.39
C THR A 789 26.71 -16.64 21.39
N LEU A 790 25.84 -17.24 22.19
CA LEU A 790 25.23 -16.57 23.34
C LEU A 790 25.98 -16.98 24.61
N PRO A 791 26.99 -16.22 25.06
CA PRO A 791 27.60 -16.46 26.36
C PRO A 791 26.76 -15.82 27.47
N GLY A 792 26.09 -16.63 28.29
CA GLY A 792 25.37 -16.08 29.45
C GLY A 792 24.44 -17.03 30.21
N LYS A 793 23.93 -16.57 31.36
CA LYS A 793 22.80 -17.19 32.06
C LYS A 793 21.50 -16.46 31.71
N HIS A 794 20.50 -17.18 31.21
CA HIS A 794 19.19 -16.63 30.83
C HIS A 794 18.05 -17.44 31.44
N THR A 795 16.93 -16.79 31.81
CA THR A 795 15.74 -17.51 32.26
C THR A 795 14.94 -17.96 31.05
N ASP A 796 14.55 -17.03 30.18
CA ASP A 796 13.73 -17.27 29.00
C ASP A 796 14.40 -16.75 27.73
N VAL A 797 14.49 -17.59 26.71
CA VAL A 797 15.07 -17.25 25.40
C VAL A 797 14.12 -17.66 24.28
N SER A 798 13.68 -16.68 23.47
CA SER A 798 12.93 -16.90 22.24
C SER A 798 13.74 -16.42 21.04
N LYS A 799 13.92 -17.27 20.03
CA LYS A 799 14.67 -16.95 18.81
C LYS A 799 13.99 -17.42 17.55
N THR A 800 14.03 -16.58 16.52
CA THR A 800 13.67 -16.94 15.15
C THR A 800 14.79 -16.46 14.23
N ASP A 801 15.70 -17.34 13.81
CA ASP A 801 16.85 -16.92 13.01
C ASP A 801 16.95 -17.76 11.71
N ASP A 802 16.91 -17.10 10.54
CA ASP A 802 17.06 -17.75 9.23
C ASP A 802 18.44 -17.52 8.61
N TYR A 803 18.93 -18.49 7.84
CA TYR A 803 20.28 -18.47 7.30
C TYR A 803 20.41 -19.00 5.87
N ILE A 804 21.15 -18.27 5.04
CA ILE A 804 21.61 -18.70 3.71
C ILE A 804 23.14 -18.65 3.66
N TYR A 805 23.78 -19.80 3.43
CA TYR A 805 25.24 -19.94 3.38
C TYR A 805 25.74 -20.40 2.02
N ASN A 806 26.73 -19.69 1.47
CA ASN A 806 27.39 -20.02 0.20
C ASN A 806 28.92 -19.97 0.37
N GLY A 807 29.61 -21.12 0.49
CA GLY A 807 31.07 -21.16 0.71
C GLY A 807 31.65 -22.54 1.11
N ASN A 808 32.99 -22.65 1.13
CA ASN A 808 33.72 -23.89 1.47
C ASN A 808 34.38 -23.78 2.87
N GLU A 809 34.05 -24.72 3.77
CA GLU A 809 34.57 -24.93 5.15
C GLU A 809 33.96 -24.07 6.28
N GLN A 810 32.87 -24.50 6.94
CA GLN A 810 32.37 -23.84 8.16
C GLN A 810 31.65 -24.74 9.20
N SER A 811 31.58 -24.23 10.44
CA SER A 811 30.94 -24.74 11.66
C SER A 811 29.70 -23.91 12.02
N THR A 812 28.61 -24.53 12.45
CA THR A 812 27.28 -23.92 12.75
C THR A 812 27.15 -23.22 14.13
N PRO A 813 26.10 -22.41 14.39
CA PRO A 813 25.92 -21.69 15.67
C PRO A 813 25.91 -22.61 16.90
N THR A 814 26.54 -22.22 18.02
CA THR A 814 26.56 -22.98 19.28
C THR A 814 26.12 -22.10 20.45
N PHE A 815 25.27 -22.60 21.35
CA PHE A 815 24.91 -21.87 22.58
C PHE A 815 25.95 -22.17 23.66
N LEU A 816 26.43 -21.16 24.36
CA LEU A 816 27.44 -21.28 25.44
C LEU A 816 26.83 -20.73 26.74
N GLY A 817 25.97 -21.46 27.44
CA GLY A 817 25.34 -20.91 28.66
C GLY A 817 24.37 -21.82 29.40
N LYS A 818 23.99 -21.45 30.64
CA LYS A 818 22.90 -22.09 31.40
C LYS A 818 21.60 -21.35 31.12
N GLN A 819 20.61 -22.01 30.53
CA GLN A 819 19.29 -21.42 30.23
C GLN A 819 18.19 -22.28 30.87
N THR A 820 17.09 -21.67 31.35
CA THR A 820 15.98 -22.42 31.97
C THR A 820 14.96 -22.89 30.94
N HIS A 821 14.45 -21.96 30.11
CA HIS A 821 13.50 -22.23 29.02
C HIS A 821 14.03 -21.67 27.69
N VAL A 822 13.95 -22.48 26.63
CA VAL A 822 14.43 -22.10 25.29
C VAL A 822 13.38 -22.44 24.24
N SER A 823 12.96 -21.45 23.46
CA SER A 823 12.15 -21.60 22.26
C SER A 823 12.94 -21.10 21.04
N LYS A 824 13.07 -21.93 20.01
CA LYS A 824 13.80 -21.58 18.80
C LYS A 824 13.06 -22.03 17.54
N THR A 825 13.01 -21.15 16.55
CA THR A 825 12.61 -21.48 15.18
C THR A 825 13.69 -21.01 14.20
N GLY A 826 13.87 -21.66 13.06
CA GLY A 826 14.68 -21.08 11.99
C GLY A 826 14.97 -21.99 10.81
N ASP A 827 15.17 -21.38 9.65
CA ASP A 827 15.39 -22.06 8.38
C ASP A 827 16.86 -21.94 7.94
N TYR A 828 17.45 -23.02 7.43
CA TYR A 828 18.87 -23.08 7.10
C TYR A 828 19.10 -23.63 5.68
N ILE A 829 19.70 -22.81 4.81
CA ILE A 829 20.13 -23.23 3.46
C ILE A 829 21.65 -23.22 3.40
N TYR A 830 22.25 -24.37 3.11
CA TYR A 830 23.70 -24.53 2.98
C TYR A 830 24.12 -25.02 1.60
N ASN A 831 25.00 -24.26 0.96
CA ASN A 831 25.59 -24.59 -0.33
C ASN A 831 27.13 -24.66 -0.21
N GLY A 832 27.68 -25.87 -0.05
CA GLY A 832 29.12 -26.13 0.13
C GLY A 832 29.48 -27.26 1.12
N ASN A 833 30.77 -27.41 1.46
CA ASN A 833 31.25 -28.45 2.40
C ASN A 833 31.20 -27.96 3.86
N ILE A 834 30.49 -28.69 4.74
CA ILE A 834 30.29 -28.36 6.17
C ILE A 834 31.15 -29.27 7.06
N GLN A 835 31.84 -28.70 8.06
CA GLN A 835 32.70 -29.47 8.97
C GLN A 835 32.06 -29.87 10.31
N SER A 836 31.03 -29.16 10.82
CA SER A 836 30.30 -29.52 12.05
C SER A 836 28.96 -28.78 12.19
N VAL A 837 27.98 -29.39 12.89
CA VAL A 837 26.56 -28.94 13.04
C VAL A 837 26.24 -28.72 14.56
N PRO A 838 25.24 -27.93 15.00
CA PRO A 838 25.20 -27.36 16.36
C PRO A 838 25.13 -28.38 17.48
N THR A 839 25.79 -28.06 18.59
CA THR A 839 25.57 -28.71 19.89
C THR A 839 24.86 -27.75 20.85
N LEU A 840 23.85 -28.23 21.60
CA LEU A 840 23.30 -27.48 22.74
C LEU A 840 24.23 -27.63 23.96
N PRO A 841 24.27 -26.65 24.88
CA PRO A 841 25.06 -26.69 26.10
C PRO A 841 24.46 -27.59 27.19
N GLU A 842 25.26 -27.86 28.23
CA GLU A 842 25.20 -29.06 29.06
C GLU A 842 23.93 -29.28 29.94
N LYS A 843 23.07 -28.26 30.21
CA LYS A 843 21.88 -28.39 31.09
C LYS A 843 20.75 -27.35 30.83
N HIS A 844 19.51 -27.81 30.59
CA HIS A 844 18.27 -26.98 30.51
C HIS A 844 17.07 -27.68 31.17
N THR A 845 16.02 -26.94 31.57
CA THR A 845 14.75 -27.52 32.04
C THR A 845 13.87 -27.87 30.84
N ASP A 846 13.53 -26.88 30.01
CA ASP A 846 12.63 -27.03 28.86
C ASP A 846 13.25 -26.50 27.56
N VAL A 847 13.16 -27.27 26.48
CA VAL A 847 13.63 -26.88 25.15
C VAL A 847 12.56 -27.19 24.10
N SER A 848 12.11 -26.15 23.37
CA SER A 848 11.27 -26.25 22.17
C SER A 848 12.04 -25.76 20.94
N LYS A 849 12.10 -26.56 19.88
CA LYS A 849 12.87 -26.22 18.67
C LYS A 849 12.12 -26.62 17.40
N THR A 850 12.03 -25.71 16.43
CA THR A 850 11.47 -25.98 15.10
C THR A 850 12.41 -25.47 14.02
N ASP A 851 13.26 -26.33 13.43
CA ASP A 851 14.23 -25.87 12.43
C ASP A 851 14.17 -26.69 11.14
N ASP A 852 14.16 -26.01 9.99
CA ASP A 852 14.17 -26.64 8.68
C ASP A 852 15.54 -26.48 8.00
N TYR A 853 16.00 -27.53 7.31
CA TYR A 853 17.34 -27.56 6.73
C TYR A 853 17.37 -28.01 5.27
N ILE A 854 18.11 -27.28 4.43
CA ILE A 854 18.45 -27.65 3.05
C ILE A 854 19.98 -27.71 2.92
N TYR A 855 20.52 -28.86 2.53
CA TYR A 855 21.96 -29.10 2.41
C TYR A 855 22.36 -29.55 1.00
N ASN A 856 23.38 -28.90 0.43
CA ASN A 856 23.95 -29.21 -0.89
C ASN A 856 25.50 -29.26 -0.81
N GLY A 857 26.13 -30.45 -0.75
CA GLY A 857 27.59 -30.57 -0.52
C GLY A 857 28.17 -31.99 -0.30
N LYS A 858 29.51 -32.12 -0.13
CA LYS A 858 30.25 -33.41 -0.19
C LYS A 858 30.74 -34.05 1.12
N LYS A 859 30.46 -33.53 2.32
CA LYS A 859 30.82 -34.20 3.60
C LYS A 859 30.03 -33.60 4.78
N GLN A 860 29.62 -34.41 5.76
CA GLN A 860 28.94 -33.92 6.97
C GLN A 860 29.25 -34.78 8.21
N SER A 861 29.50 -34.12 9.35
CA SER A 861 29.27 -34.66 10.69
C SER A 861 28.01 -34.01 11.27
N ILE A 862 27.13 -34.80 11.87
CA ILE A 862 25.73 -34.48 12.18
C ILE A 862 25.59 -33.78 13.54
N PRO A 863 24.51 -33.00 13.82
CA PRO A 863 24.37 -32.37 15.12
C PRO A 863 24.14 -33.41 16.21
N THR A 864 24.93 -33.34 17.27
CA THR A 864 24.71 -34.08 18.50
C THR A 864 24.11 -33.15 19.55
N LEU A 865 23.24 -33.69 20.42
CA LEU A 865 22.69 -32.97 21.56
C LEU A 865 23.35 -33.43 22.87
N PRO A 866 24.53 -32.89 23.23
CA PRO A 866 25.15 -33.19 24.51
C PRO A 866 24.46 -32.41 25.65
N GLY A 867 23.84 -33.11 26.61
CA GLY A 867 23.31 -32.45 27.80
C GLY A 867 22.35 -33.28 28.66
N LYS A 868 21.99 -32.74 29.84
CA LYS A 868 20.89 -33.24 30.68
C LYS A 868 19.68 -32.29 30.57
N HIS A 869 18.52 -32.81 30.19
CA HIS A 869 17.30 -32.02 30.01
C HIS A 869 16.08 -32.69 30.65
N THR A 870 15.12 -31.92 31.17
CA THR A 870 13.87 -32.47 31.70
C THR A 870 12.88 -32.72 30.56
N ASP A 871 12.55 -31.68 29.79
CA ASP A 871 11.58 -31.74 28.69
C ASP A 871 12.19 -31.20 27.38
N VAL A 872 12.08 -31.97 26.30
CA VAL A 872 12.56 -31.59 24.97
C VAL A 872 11.49 -31.86 23.92
N SER A 873 11.05 -30.82 23.21
CA SER A 873 10.18 -30.91 22.03
C SER A 873 10.92 -30.41 20.80
N LYS A 874 10.97 -31.22 19.73
CA LYS A 874 11.62 -30.84 18.47
C LYS A 874 10.80 -31.20 17.24
N THR A 875 10.72 -30.29 16.29
CA THR A 875 10.19 -30.53 14.96
C THR A 875 11.25 -30.06 13.96
N ASP A 876 12.02 -30.97 13.36
CA ASP A 876 13.08 -30.57 12.44
C ASP A 876 12.94 -31.30 11.10
N ASP A 877 12.81 -30.55 9.99
CA ASP A 877 12.74 -31.11 8.63
C ASP A 877 14.06 -30.95 7.88
N TYR A 878 14.37 -31.88 6.99
CA TYR A 878 15.66 -31.93 6.31
C TYR A 878 15.57 -32.34 4.83
N ILE A 879 16.27 -31.61 3.97
CA ILE A 879 16.54 -31.96 2.58
C ILE A 879 18.06 -32.05 2.37
N TYR A 880 18.54 -33.22 1.96
CA TYR A 880 19.95 -33.51 1.76
C TYR A 880 20.27 -33.89 0.31
N ASN A 881 21.29 -33.25 -0.27
CA ASN A 881 21.79 -33.53 -1.62
C ASN A 881 23.32 -33.71 -1.60
N GLY A 882 23.83 -34.97 -1.62
CA GLY A 882 25.27 -35.27 -1.50
C GLY A 882 25.63 -36.77 -1.34
N ASN A 883 26.92 -37.14 -1.51
CA ASN A 883 27.36 -38.54 -1.72
C ASN A 883 27.89 -39.33 -0.50
N GLU A 884 27.99 -38.77 0.71
CA GLU A 884 28.46 -39.48 1.92
C GLU A 884 27.78 -38.95 3.19
N GLN A 885 26.91 -39.71 3.85
CA GLN A 885 26.19 -39.23 5.05
C GLN A 885 25.93 -40.27 6.16
N SER A 886 25.84 -39.75 7.39
CA SER A 886 25.34 -40.43 8.60
C SER A 886 24.08 -39.69 9.12
N THR A 887 23.19 -40.36 9.86
CA THR A 887 21.91 -39.82 10.38
C THR A 887 21.94 -39.31 11.85
N PRO A 888 21.22 -38.23 12.24
CA PRO A 888 21.40 -37.54 13.53
C PRO A 888 21.31 -38.44 14.78
N THR A 889 22.25 -38.29 15.71
CA THR A 889 22.35 -39.09 16.94
C THR A 889 22.16 -38.21 18.18
N PHE A 890 21.30 -38.62 19.10
CA PHE A 890 21.16 -37.96 20.42
C PHE A 890 22.18 -38.57 21.38
N LEU A 891 22.89 -37.75 22.15
CA LEU A 891 23.89 -38.20 23.13
C LEU A 891 23.62 -37.44 24.44
N GLY A 892 22.64 -37.87 25.24
CA GLY A 892 22.25 -37.16 26.47
C GLY A 892 21.31 -37.95 27.39
N LYS A 893 21.16 -37.51 28.65
CA LYS A 893 20.16 -38.04 29.59
C LYS A 893 18.95 -37.11 29.60
N HIS A 894 17.78 -37.61 29.21
CA HIS A 894 16.53 -36.83 29.12
C HIS A 894 15.39 -37.54 29.86
N THR A 895 14.49 -36.79 30.51
CA THR A 895 13.31 -37.34 31.20
C THR A 895 12.15 -37.57 30.22
N HIS A 896 11.71 -36.52 29.51
CA HIS A 896 10.68 -36.60 28.46
C HIS A 896 11.18 -36.01 27.13
N VAL A 897 10.97 -36.72 26.03
CA VAL A 897 11.39 -36.30 24.68
C VAL A 897 10.24 -36.50 23.69
N SER A 898 9.85 -35.44 22.99
CA SER A 898 8.95 -35.47 21.83
C SER A 898 9.70 -35.00 20.58
N LYS A 899 9.65 -35.78 19.49
CA LYS A 899 10.27 -35.41 18.22
C LYS A 899 9.38 -35.71 17.03
N THR A 900 9.26 -34.74 16.14
CA THR A 900 8.70 -34.91 14.79
C THR A 900 9.73 -34.47 13.75
N GLY A 901 9.69 -35.00 12.54
CA GLY A 901 10.46 -34.43 11.43
C GLY A 901 10.51 -35.28 10.18
N ASP A 902 10.59 -34.61 9.05
CA ASP A 902 10.61 -35.20 7.72
C ASP A 902 12.00 -35.13 7.10
N TYR A 903 12.44 -36.21 6.43
CA TYR A 903 13.79 -36.32 5.90
C TYR A 903 13.77 -36.73 4.43
N ILE A 904 14.34 -35.91 3.55
CA ILE A 904 14.55 -36.21 2.14
C ILE A 904 16.04 -36.37 1.86
N TYR A 905 16.46 -37.54 1.39
CA TYR A 905 17.85 -37.87 1.10
C TYR A 905 18.05 -38.20 -0.38
N ASN A 906 18.98 -37.49 -1.01
CA ASN A 906 19.41 -37.71 -2.39
C ASN A 906 20.91 -38.07 -2.43
N GLY A 907 21.25 -39.38 -2.42
CA GLY A 907 22.63 -39.90 -2.35
C GLY A 907 22.81 -41.21 -1.56
N ASN A 908 24.06 -41.62 -1.32
CA ASN A 908 24.40 -42.85 -0.55
C ASN A 908 24.58 -42.57 0.96
N ILE A 909 23.98 -43.40 1.81
CA ILE A 909 24.03 -43.27 3.29
C ILE A 909 24.93 -44.37 3.89
N GLN A 910 25.81 -44.01 4.83
CA GLN A 910 26.79 -44.90 5.48
C GLN A 910 26.37 -45.41 6.87
N SER A 911 25.42 -44.79 7.58
CA SER A 911 24.96 -45.29 8.89
C SER A 911 23.60 -44.74 9.31
N VAL A 912 22.85 -45.54 10.07
CA VAL A 912 21.46 -45.31 10.48
C VAL A 912 21.40 -45.13 12.03
N PRO A 913 20.50 -44.32 12.61
CA PRO A 913 20.76 -43.71 13.91
C PRO A 913 20.44 -44.66 15.08
N THR A 914 21.35 -44.75 16.04
CA THR A 914 21.13 -45.40 17.34
C THR A 914 20.69 -44.38 18.39
N LEU A 915 19.70 -44.73 19.21
CA LEU A 915 19.32 -43.97 20.40
C LEU A 915 20.35 -44.20 21.53
N PRO A 916 20.60 -43.21 22.42
CA PRO A 916 21.52 -43.37 23.55
C PRO A 916 20.87 -44.09 24.75
N GLU A 917 21.71 -44.43 25.74
CA GLU A 917 21.53 -45.54 26.67
C GLU A 917 20.36 -45.46 27.72
N LYS A 918 19.74 -44.29 28.01
CA LYS A 918 18.68 -44.16 29.06
C LYS A 918 17.70 -42.97 28.90
N HIS A 919 16.38 -43.23 28.85
CA HIS A 919 15.27 -42.25 28.89
C HIS A 919 14.05 -42.77 29.68
N THR A 920 13.21 -41.91 30.27
CA THR A 920 11.94 -42.30 30.92
C THR A 920 10.82 -42.42 29.88
N ASP A 921 10.49 -41.32 29.17
CA ASP A 921 9.42 -41.28 28.14
C ASP A 921 9.94 -40.71 26.81
N VAL A 922 9.68 -41.42 25.70
CA VAL A 922 10.09 -41.00 24.36
C VAL A 922 8.93 -41.14 23.37
N SER A 923 8.57 -40.04 22.68
CA SER A 923 7.65 -40.01 21.53
C SER A 923 8.40 -39.56 20.28
N LYS A 924 8.35 -40.32 19.18
CA LYS A 924 8.95 -39.93 17.90
C LYS A 924 8.06 -40.25 16.69
N THR A 925 7.90 -39.30 15.78
CA THR A 925 7.19 -39.45 14.51
C THR A 925 8.07 -38.91 13.39
N ASN A 926 8.67 -39.76 12.55
CA ASN A 926 9.55 -39.29 11.48
C ASN A 926 9.22 -39.94 10.14
N ASP A 927 9.15 -39.14 9.08
CA ASP A 927 8.96 -39.65 7.72
C ASP A 927 10.26 -39.52 6.91
N TYR A 928 10.55 -40.52 6.08
CA TYR A 928 11.79 -40.59 5.32
C TYR A 928 11.55 -40.86 3.83
N ILE A 929 12.15 -40.05 2.96
CA ILE A 929 12.23 -40.26 1.52
C ILE A 929 13.70 -40.48 1.13
N TYR A 930 14.02 -41.64 0.56
CA TYR A 930 15.37 -42.01 0.15
C TYR A 930 15.49 -42.22 -1.36
N ASN A 931 16.49 -41.59 -1.97
CA ASN A 931 16.87 -41.78 -3.37
C ASN A 931 18.35 -42.23 -3.45
N GLY A 932 18.62 -43.54 -3.31
CA GLY A 932 19.97 -44.12 -3.26
C GLY A 932 20.01 -45.63 -2.89
N LYS A 933 21.21 -46.23 -2.75
CA LYS A 933 21.38 -47.66 -2.37
C LYS A 933 21.00 -47.93 -0.90
N LYS A 934 20.31 -49.04 -0.65
CA LYS A 934 19.77 -49.47 0.65
C LYS A 934 20.87 -49.87 1.66
N GLN A 935 20.83 -49.35 2.88
CA GLN A 935 21.55 -49.88 4.06
C GLN A 935 20.62 -50.01 5.29
N SER A 936 21.08 -50.74 6.32
CA SER A 936 20.33 -51.34 7.44
C SER A 936 19.40 -50.43 8.25
N ILE A 937 18.24 -50.97 8.65
CA ILE A 937 17.21 -50.34 9.49
C ILE A 937 17.75 -50.04 10.92
N PRO A 938 17.38 -48.92 11.59
CA PRO A 938 17.91 -48.60 12.91
C PRO A 938 17.46 -49.59 13.99
N THR A 939 18.37 -50.02 14.85
CA THR A 939 18.07 -50.75 16.10
C THR A 939 17.98 -49.79 17.28
N LEU A 940 17.16 -50.12 18.29
CA LEU A 940 17.11 -49.40 19.58
C LEU A 940 17.96 -50.10 20.66
N PRO A 941 19.16 -49.61 20.98
CA PRO A 941 19.88 -50.06 22.16
C PRO A 941 19.59 -49.11 23.35
N GLY A 942 19.06 -49.64 24.47
CA GLY A 942 18.87 -48.87 25.71
C GLY A 942 17.83 -49.44 26.67
N LYS A 943 17.80 -48.95 27.93
CA LYS A 943 16.70 -49.19 28.89
C LYS A 943 15.75 -47.99 28.87
N HIS A 944 14.46 -48.23 28.59
CA HIS A 944 13.40 -47.22 28.53
C HIS A 944 12.19 -47.65 29.39
N THR A 945 11.43 -46.69 29.93
CA THR A 945 10.20 -46.97 30.70
C THR A 945 8.99 -47.01 29.76
N ASP A 946 8.75 -45.94 28.99
CA ASP A 946 7.67 -45.85 27.99
C ASP A 946 8.17 -45.25 26.65
N VAL A 947 7.80 -45.88 25.53
CA VAL A 947 8.29 -45.51 24.18
C VAL A 947 7.16 -45.62 23.16
N SER A 948 6.89 -44.54 22.44
CA SER A 948 5.99 -44.48 21.28
C SER A 948 6.76 -44.00 20.05
N MET A 949 6.75 -44.78 18.97
CA MET A 949 7.46 -44.45 17.73
C MET A 949 6.66 -44.83 16.49
N THR A 950 6.52 -43.89 15.56
CA THR A 950 6.01 -44.09 14.21
C THR A 950 7.05 -43.61 13.19
N LYS A 951 7.27 -44.41 12.14
CA LYS A 951 8.22 -44.08 11.07
C LYS A 951 7.72 -44.58 9.74
N ASP A 952 7.53 -43.68 8.78
CA ASP A 952 7.19 -44.05 7.41
C ASP A 952 8.40 -43.87 6.48
N TYR A 953 8.51 -44.77 5.48
CA TYR A 953 9.66 -44.83 4.59
C TYR A 953 9.22 -44.95 3.13
N ILE A 954 9.72 -44.06 2.27
CA ILE A 954 9.56 -44.09 0.82
C ILE A 954 10.95 -44.24 0.18
N TYR A 955 11.16 -45.30 -0.60
CA TYR A 955 12.43 -45.56 -1.30
C TYR A 955 12.23 -45.45 -2.81
N ASN A 956 13.06 -44.68 -3.49
CA ASN A 956 13.18 -44.70 -4.94
C ASN A 956 14.13 -45.83 -5.36
N ILE A 957 13.56 -46.97 -5.74
CA ILE A 957 14.32 -48.17 -6.12
C ILE A 957 14.68 -48.05 -7.62
N ASN A 958 15.83 -47.44 -7.91
CA ASN A 958 16.43 -47.43 -9.25
C ASN A 958 17.61 -48.43 -9.37
N GLU A 959 17.49 -49.62 -8.77
CA GLU A 959 18.33 -50.77 -9.15
C GLU A 959 17.46 -51.94 -9.62
N HIS A 960 17.65 -52.28 -10.89
CA HIS A 960 17.17 -53.51 -11.51
C HIS A 960 17.50 -54.75 -10.67
N ARG A 961 16.49 -55.61 -10.47
CA ARG A 961 16.54 -57.07 -10.25
C ARG A 961 17.88 -57.66 -9.78
N LYS A 962 17.88 -58.24 -8.58
CA LYS A 962 17.79 -59.69 -8.40
C LYS A 962 17.27 -60.04 -7.01
#